data_AF-A0A952N8W2-F1
#
_entry.id   AF-A0A952N8W2-F1
#
_cell.length_a   1.000
_cell.length_b   1.000
_cell.length_c   1.000
_cell.angle_alpha   90.00
_cell.angle_beta   90.00
_cell.angle_gamma   90.00
#
_symmetry.space_group_name_H-M   'P 1'
#
loop_
_entity.id
_entity.type
_entity.pdbx_description
1 polymer ?
#
loop_
_entity_poly.entity_id
_entity_poly.type
_entity_poly.pdbx_seq_one_letter_code
_entity_poly.pdbx_strand_id
1 'polypeptide(L)'
;MFAQYDNDQLWTITQRAIKAPGAGENYIKAEKSTYLLTDFYQLRAYLSTIPTEDAVRNNSAIPTKMELINPNGEKEEFLVVESPIMAPELAQRYPEIKTFNGQGITDPIATIRFDITPAGFHAQVLTSNGSWYIDPVYMHQTNVYMAYYKRDFIAASKHQLECLLIEDDDIKNEIGELVALGFGETAGEQLRTYRTAIATTGEYTTFHGGTVASGLAAVVTALNRVNGVYEKEVSVRMVLIANNDLIIYTNASTDPYSNNNGSTMLGQNISNLNSIIGSANYDIGHVFSTGGGGVAYLGSVCGSSKAGGVTGSPSPVGDPFTIDYVAHEMGHQFGGNHSFNGSAGSCSGGNRNASTAYEPGSGTTIMAYAGICSPQNIQNNSDAYFHGVNLDEIIAFTTGSGNSCAVVTQTGNLPPVVTVPTGGFSIPISTPFKLTGSATDPNSHPLTYCWEQFDLGSAGAPNSPSGNAPIFRSFTPVTSPTRFFPKKADILNNTQVMGEILPTYARTLTFRLTARDNQAGGGGTGKATMSFSVVATAGPFLVTSPNTAVTIQGNSTQTITWNVANTNVAPVNVSNVNILLSTDGGQTFPTILAANTPNDGSEAVEIPNYVTTTARIMVEAVGNVFFDLSNANFTITDNPIPVELASFNAISDENSVVITWSTATETNNSGFNIERSSDGQSFSDIVFVEGKGTSTEKQYYRFIDNAPVSGKNYYRLSQVDFDGTINKSNIVEVDIERPMTYSLEQNHPNPFNPSTTINYQLAKDGFVSLKVYDIIGREVASLVNREMKAGKHSVEFNASNNLASGTYFYELKAGDFVSIKKLVLMK
;
A
#
# COMPACT_ATOMS: atom_id res chain seq x y z
N MET A 1 15.27 42.99 -19.28
CA MET A 1 15.85 41.75 -19.83
C MET A 1 15.96 40.79 -18.65
N PHE A 2 14.86 40.08 -18.36
CA PHE A 2 14.79 39.19 -17.19
C PHE A 2 15.36 37.84 -17.62
N ALA A 3 16.45 37.41 -17.00
CA ALA A 3 16.95 36.06 -17.17
C ALA A 3 15.88 35.10 -16.64
N GLN A 4 15.41 34.22 -17.50
CA GLN A 4 14.63 33.05 -17.13
C GLN A 4 15.60 32.14 -16.36
N TYR A 5 15.53 32.15 -15.03
CA TYR A 5 16.37 31.31 -14.19
C TYR A 5 15.86 29.88 -14.29
N ASP A 6 16.71 28.98 -14.78
CA ASP A 6 16.40 27.57 -14.94
C ASP A 6 16.27 26.92 -13.55
N ASN A 7 15.18 26.17 -13.35
CA ASN A 7 14.73 25.66 -12.05
C ASN A 7 15.59 24.46 -11.55
N ASP A 8 16.56 24.02 -12.35
CA ASP A 8 17.05 22.64 -12.28
C ASP A 8 18.07 22.34 -11.16
N GLN A 9 18.62 23.35 -10.45
CA GLN A 9 19.63 23.10 -9.40
C GLN A 9 19.60 24.09 -8.22
N LEU A 10 18.45 24.30 -7.56
CA LEU A 10 18.41 25.06 -6.29
C LEU A 10 19.14 24.34 -5.14
N TRP A 11 19.22 23.00 -5.20
CA TRP A 11 19.77 22.16 -4.15
C TRP A 11 20.80 21.19 -4.70
N THR A 12 21.92 21.03 -3.99
CA THR A 12 22.92 19.99 -4.25
C THR A 12 23.05 19.09 -3.03
N ILE A 13 22.89 17.77 -3.21
CA ILE A 13 23.10 16.78 -2.14
C ILE A 13 24.60 16.69 -1.83
N THR A 14 24.95 16.68 -0.54
CA THR A 14 26.32 16.47 -0.06
C THR A 14 26.37 15.31 0.94
N GLN A 15 27.52 14.62 1.02
CA GLN A 15 27.69 13.46 1.91
C GLN A 15 27.81 13.83 3.39
N ARG A 16 28.13 15.09 3.72
CA ARG A 16 28.29 15.57 5.10
C ARG A 16 27.99 17.06 5.21
N ALA A 17 27.61 17.50 6.42
CA ALA A 17 27.62 18.92 6.75
C ALA A 17 29.05 19.47 6.60
N ILE A 18 29.25 20.42 5.68
CA ILE A 18 30.54 21.11 5.54
C ILE A 18 30.51 22.31 6.48
N LYS A 19 31.13 22.16 7.65
CA LYS A 19 31.20 23.21 8.66
C LYS A 19 32.05 24.40 8.14
N ALA A 20 31.46 25.59 8.00
CA ALA A 20 32.24 26.78 7.69
C ALA A 20 33.10 27.20 8.91
N PRO A 21 34.27 27.85 8.69
CA PRO A 21 35.10 28.36 9.78
C PRO A 21 34.29 29.28 10.72
N GLY A 22 34.31 28.99 12.02
CA GLY A 22 33.57 29.76 13.02
C GLY A 22 32.13 29.31 13.29
N ALA A 23 31.62 28.27 12.61
CA ALA A 23 30.30 27.73 12.93
C ALA A 23 30.25 27.15 14.37
N GLY A 24 29.11 27.32 15.05
CA GLY A 24 28.83 26.69 16.34
C GLY A 24 28.70 25.16 16.24
N GLU A 25 28.16 24.53 17.29
CA GLU A 25 27.72 23.14 17.19
C GLU A 25 26.47 23.00 16.31
N ASN A 26 26.21 21.79 15.81
CA ASN A 26 24.96 21.50 15.13
C ASN A 26 23.80 21.72 16.11
N TYR A 27 22.89 22.64 15.78
CA TYR A 27 21.72 22.89 16.63
C TYR A 27 20.52 22.03 16.21
N ILE A 28 20.47 21.58 14.95
CA ILE A 28 19.57 20.53 14.47
C ILE A 28 20.35 19.22 14.32
N LYS A 29 19.82 18.13 14.88
CA LYS A 29 20.44 16.80 14.84
C LYS A 29 19.38 15.76 14.48
N ALA A 30 19.73 14.82 13.61
CA ALA A 30 18.88 13.70 13.24
C ALA A 30 19.71 12.42 13.07
N GLU A 31 19.15 11.27 13.43
CA GLU A 31 19.76 9.94 13.25
C GLU A 31 19.91 9.60 11.75
N LYS A 32 18.92 10.00 10.94
CA LYS A 32 18.91 9.87 9.48
C LYS A 32 18.53 11.20 8.86
N SER A 33 19.28 11.58 7.83
CA SER A 33 19.06 12.83 7.10
C SER A 33 19.78 12.85 5.76
N THR A 34 19.38 13.79 4.90
CA THR A 34 20.10 14.18 3.70
C THR A 34 20.62 15.61 3.86
N TYR A 35 21.92 15.81 3.65
CA TYR A 35 22.52 17.16 3.69
C TYR A 35 22.43 17.85 2.34
N LEU A 36 22.07 19.13 2.37
CA LEU A 36 21.84 19.93 1.18
C LEU A 36 22.71 21.20 1.21
N LEU A 37 23.21 21.58 0.04
CA LEU A 37 23.86 22.86 -0.23
C LEU A 37 22.97 23.69 -1.15
N THR A 38 22.96 25.00 -0.94
CA THR A 38 22.27 25.96 -1.81
C THR A 38 23.01 27.30 -1.80
N ASP A 39 22.89 28.07 -2.89
CA ASP A 39 23.26 29.48 -2.90
C ASP A 39 22.08 30.29 -2.36
N PHE A 40 22.23 30.76 -1.12
CA PHE A 40 21.18 31.50 -0.41
C PHE A 40 20.66 32.71 -1.18
N TYR A 41 21.52 33.45 -1.89
CA TYR A 41 21.09 34.64 -2.62
C TYR A 41 20.32 34.27 -3.88
N GLN A 42 20.73 33.21 -4.58
CA GLN A 42 19.98 32.68 -5.72
C GLN A 42 18.63 32.11 -5.29
N LEU A 43 18.59 31.33 -4.21
CA LEU A 43 17.35 30.81 -3.64
C LEU A 43 16.41 31.96 -3.27
N ARG A 44 16.91 32.99 -2.56
CA ARG A 44 16.10 34.16 -2.21
C ARG A 44 15.59 34.92 -3.43
N ALA A 45 16.41 35.08 -4.47
CA ALA A 45 16.00 35.71 -5.72
C ALA A 45 14.90 34.90 -6.42
N TYR A 46 15.05 33.58 -6.50
CA TYR A 46 14.04 32.67 -7.03
C TYR A 46 12.71 32.79 -6.26
N LEU A 47 12.76 32.67 -4.93
CA LEU A 47 11.57 32.74 -4.07
C LEU A 47 10.84 34.09 -4.17
N SER A 48 11.56 35.18 -4.48
CA SER A 48 10.94 36.50 -4.70
C SER A 48 10.08 36.60 -5.97
N THR A 49 10.18 35.62 -6.87
CA THR A 49 9.38 35.55 -8.11
C THR A 49 8.08 34.79 -7.96
N ILE A 50 7.89 34.05 -6.85
CA ILE A 50 6.68 33.27 -6.61
C ILE A 50 5.50 34.24 -6.41
N PRO A 51 4.37 34.05 -7.11
CA PRO A 51 3.22 34.94 -6.98
C PRO A 51 2.53 34.77 -5.64
N THR A 52 1.83 35.81 -5.20
CA THR A 52 1.02 35.77 -3.98
C THR A 52 -0.21 34.88 -4.16
N GLU A 53 -0.66 34.27 -3.07
CA GLU A 53 -1.89 33.47 -3.03
C GLU A 53 -3.11 34.28 -3.51
N ASP A 54 -3.15 35.58 -3.26
CA ASP A 54 -4.19 36.50 -3.76
C ASP A 54 -4.15 36.65 -5.28
N ALA A 55 -2.96 36.75 -5.88
CA ALA A 55 -2.83 36.85 -7.32
C ALA A 55 -3.31 35.56 -8.00
N VAL A 56 -3.03 34.40 -7.40
CA VAL A 56 -3.52 33.10 -7.88
C VAL A 56 -5.04 32.97 -7.70
N ARG A 57 -5.56 33.29 -6.50
CA ARG A 57 -7.01 33.22 -6.21
C ARG A 57 -7.83 34.13 -7.12
N ASN A 58 -7.28 35.28 -7.51
CA ASN A 58 -7.91 36.21 -8.45
C ASN A 58 -7.60 35.89 -9.94
N ASN A 59 -7.08 34.70 -10.24
CA ASN A 59 -6.73 34.24 -11.59
C ASN A 59 -5.81 35.21 -12.36
N SER A 60 -5.00 35.98 -11.64
CA SER A 60 -4.05 36.95 -12.19
C SER A 60 -2.62 36.41 -12.27
N ALA A 61 -2.36 35.25 -11.66
CA ALA A 61 -1.13 34.46 -11.76
C ALA A 61 -1.45 32.96 -11.61
N ILE A 62 -0.47 32.10 -11.88
CA ILE A 62 -0.55 30.65 -11.60
C ILE A 62 0.47 30.29 -10.51
N PRO A 63 0.23 29.25 -9.67
CA PRO A 63 1.22 28.78 -8.72
C PRO A 63 2.55 28.41 -9.39
N THR A 64 3.65 28.62 -8.68
CA THR A 64 4.98 28.25 -9.18
C THR A 64 5.27 26.79 -8.84
N LYS A 65 5.82 26.03 -9.78
CA LYS A 65 6.34 24.68 -9.49
C LYS A 65 7.71 24.80 -8.80
N MET A 66 7.85 24.20 -7.62
CA MET A 66 9.10 24.16 -6.86
C MET A 66 9.49 22.71 -6.55
N GLU A 67 10.78 22.42 -6.66
CA GLU A 67 11.36 21.12 -6.33
C GLU A 67 12.12 21.19 -5.00
N LEU A 68 11.92 20.21 -4.13
CA LEU A 68 12.69 19.99 -2.91
C LEU A 68 13.29 18.59 -2.89
N ILE A 69 14.36 18.43 -2.11
CA ILE A 69 14.97 17.12 -1.84
C ILE A 69 14.45 16.61 -0.50
N ASN A 70 13.77 15.46 -0.51
CA ASN A 70 13.24 14.82 0.69
C ASN A 70 14.35 14.16 1.52
N PRO A 71 14.07 13.66 2.74
CA PRO A 71 15.08 13.04 3.59
C PRO A 71 15.75 11.78 3.00
N ASN A 72 15.14 11.13 2.01
CA ASN A 72 15.71 9.97 1.30
C ASN A 72 16.61 10.38 0.13
N GLY A 73 16.75 11.68 -0.16
CA GLY A 73 17.54 12.18 -1.28
C GLY A 73 16.78 12.20 -2.61
N GLU A 74 15.46 12.01 -2.59
CA GLU A 74 14.60 12.01 -3.77
C GLU A 74 13.99 13.40 -3.99
N LYS A 75 13.66 13.71 -5.24
CA LYS A 75 13.01 14.97 -5.63
C LYS A 75 11.50 14.88 -5.37
N GLU A 76 10.94 15.92 -4.76
CA GLU A 76 9.51 16.09 -4.54
C GLU A 76 9.06 17.46 -5.05
N GLU A 77 8.03 17.47 -5.89
CA GLU A 77 7.54 18.68 -6.55
C GLU A 77 6.27 19.23 -5.87
N PHE A 78 6.18 20.56 -5.77
CA PHE A 78 5.06 21.27 -5.17
C PHE A 78 4.59 22.43 -6.06
N LEU A 79 3.29 22.72 -6.05
CA LEU A 79 2.74 24.01 -6.49
C LEU A 79 2.70 24.96 -5.30
N VAL A 80 3.47 26.05 -5.37
CA VAL A 80 3.70 26.98 -4.25
C VAL A 80 3.26 28.40 -4.59
N VAL A 81 2.86 29.12 -3.54
CA VAL A 81 2.47 30.53 -3.56
C VAL A 81 3.07 31.27 -2.37
N GLU A 82 3.35 32.57 -2.52
CA GLU A 82 3.66 33.44 -1.39
C GLU A 82 2.39 33.61 -0.54
N SER A 83 2.48 33.23 0.74
CA SER A 83 1.39 33.23 1.70
C SER A 83 1.87 33.97 2.95
N PRO A 84 1.81 35.32 2.95
CA PRO A 84 2.39 36.14 4.01
C PRO A 84 1.71 35.93 5.36
N ILE A 85 2.51 35.75 6.42
CA ILE A 85 2.01 35.70 7.81
C ILE A 85 2.41 36.93 8.62
N MET A 86 2.87 38.00 7.95
CA MET A 86 3.07 39.31 8.54
C MET A 86 2.12 40.30 7.89
N ALA A 87 1.52 41.18 8.70
CA ALA A 87 0.78 42.32 8.19
C ALA A 87 1.66 43.15 7.22
N PRO A 88 1.07 43.76 6.18
CA PRO A 88 1.83 44.43 5.12
C PRO A 88 2.86 45.44 5.60
N GLU A 89 2.55 46.20 6.66
CA GLU A 89 3.44 47.22 7.23
C GLU A 89 4.66 46.61 7.92
N LEU A 90 4.49 45.46 8.58
CA LEU A 90 5.59 44.73 9.20
C LEU A 90 6.47 44.08 8.12
N ALA A 91 5.85 43.45 7.11
CA ALA A 91 6.56 42.89 5.97
C ALA A 91 7.36 43.95 5.18
N GLN A 92 6.86 45.19 5.10
CA GLN A 92 7.60 46.30 4.49
C GLN A 92 8.85 46.70 5.28
N ARG A 93 8.83 46.58 6.62
CA ARG A 93 9.99 46.87 7.47
C ARG A 93 11.02 45.74 7.46
N TYR A 94 10.58 44.50 7.26
CA TYR A 94 11.41 43.30 7.22
C TYR A 94 11.22 42.51 5.91
N PRO A 95 11.50 43.11 4.74
CA PRO A 95 11.24 42.49 3.42
C PRO A 95 12.10 41.25 3.13
N GLU A 96 13.09 40.98 3.98
CA GLU A 96 13.92 39.77 3.97
C GLU A 96 13.27 38.54 4.58
N ILE A 97 12.11 38.69 5.21
CA ILE A 97 11.32 37.60 5.78
C ILE A 97 10.11 37.36 4.87
N LYS A 98 10.04 36.19 4.24
CA LYS A 98 8.89 35.77 3.41
C LYS A 98 8.44 34.36 3.76
N THR A 99 7.15 34.13 3.64
CA THR A 99 6.50 32.84 3.94
C THR A 99 5.65 32.36 2.77
N PHE A 100 5.55 31.04 2.64
CA PHE A 100 4.96 30.37 1.49
C PHE A 100 4.13 29.16 1.94
N ASN A 101 3.17 28.79 1.10
CA ASN A 101 2.33 27.62 1.24
C ASN A 101 2.28 26.87 -0.09
N GLY A 102 2.00 25.56 -0.07
CA GLY A 102 1.86 24.79 -1.29
C GLY A 102 1.26 23.40 -1.12
N GLN A 103 0.88 22.84 -2.26
CA GLN A 103 0.34 21.48 -2.42
C GLN A 103 1.34 20.62 -3.20
N GLY A 104 1.52 19.37 -2.79
CA GLY A 104 2.37 18.42 -3.49
C GLY A 104 1.81 18.02 -4.86
N ILE A 105 2.71 17.82 -5.82
CA ILE A 105 2.44 17.27 -7.16
C ILE A 105 2.83 15.80 -7.20
N THR A 106 4.03 15.49 -6.69
CA THR A 106 4.52 14.10 -6.61
C THR A 106 3.74 13.30 -5.57
N ASP A 107 3.44 13.91 -4.42
CA ASP A 107 2.50 13.40 -3.42
C ASP A 107 1.33 14.40 -3.28
N PRO A 108 0.17 14.15 -3.92
CA PRO A 108 -1.00 15.03 -3.82
C PRO A 108 -1.58 15.22 -2.41
N ILE A 109 -1.19 14.40 -1.43
CA ILE A 109 -1.61 14.52 -0.01
C ILE A 109 -0.68 15.46 0.77
N ALA A 110 0.54 15.66 0.26
CA ALA A 110 1.53 16.47 0.94
C ALA A 110 1.16 17.96 0.89
N THR A 111 1.17 18.61 2.05
CA THR A 111 1.14 20.07 2.14
C THR A 111 2.48 20.58 2.63
N ILE A 112 2.88 21.76 2.16
CA ILE A 112 4.12 22.40 2.57
C ILE A 112 3.88 23.81 3.08
N ARG A 113 4.53 24.14 4.19
CA ARG A 113 4.82 25.52 4.57
C ARG A 113 6.32 25.73 4.68
N PHE A 114 6.79 26.84 4.14
CA PHE A 114 8.20 27.18 4.21
C PHE A 114 8.42 28.69 4.29
N ASP A 115 9.59 29.08 4.73
CA ASP A 115 10.01 30.47 4.88
C ASP A 115 11.45 30.67 4.47
N ILE A 116 11.75 31.90 4.07
CA ILE A 116 13.12 32.40 3.88
C ILE A 116 13.28 33.62 4.78
N THR A 117 14.26 33.58 5.67
CA THR A 117 14.56 34.64 6.62
C THR A 117 16.08 34.90 6.66
N PRO A 118 16.57 35.92 7.39
CA PRO A 118 18.01 36.07 7.63
C PRO A 118 18.68 34.84 8.27
N ALA A 119 17.91 33.98 8.95
CA ALA A 119 18.42 32.75 9.54
C ALA A 119 18.53 31.59 8.54
N GLY A 120 17.93 31.69 7.36
CA GLY A 120 17.98 30.68 6.31
C GLY A 120 16.60 30.30 5.77
N PHE A 121 16.59 29.23 4.98
CA PHE A 121 15.38 28.54 4.51
C PHE A 121 14.92 27.49 5.51
N HIS A 122 13.63 27.48 5.86
CA HIS A 122 13.02 26.46 6.70
C HIS A 122 11.78 25.91 6.00
N ALA A 123 11.59 24.59 6.00
CA ALA A 123 10.39 23.96 5.45
C ALA A 123 9.82 22.91 6.41
N GLN A 124 8.49 22.80 6.41
CA GLN A 124 7.72 21.72 7.00
C GLN A 124 6.83 21.12 5.92
N VAL A 125 6.92 19.81 5.74
CA VAL A 125 6.07 19.04 4.82
C VAL A 125 5.29 18.00 5.62
N LEU A 126 3.97 17.99 5.45
CA LEU A 126 3.04 17.10 6.13
C LEU A 126 2.49 16.06 5.15
N THR A 127 2.89 14.80 5.30
CA THR A 127 2.51 13.68 4.42
C THR A 127 1.77 12.58 5.18
N SER A 128 1.21 11.59 4.47
CA SER A 128 0.66 10.38 5.11
C SER A 128 1.73 9.43 5.68
N ASN A 129 3.01 9.65 5.37
CA ASN A 129 4.14 8.82 5.81
C ASN A 129 4.95 9.45 6.96
N GLY A 130 4.40 10.51 7.56
CA GLY A 130 5.02 11.32 8.61
C GLY A 130 5.53 12.66 8.09
N SER A 131 5.73 13.61 9.01
CA SER A 131 6.26 14.92 8.70
C SER A 131 7.77 14.90 8.50
N TRP A 132 8.24 15.77 7.62
CA TRP A 132 9.67 16.01 7.41
C TRP A 132 9.95 17.50 7.23
N TYR A 133 11.21 17.86 7.47
CA TYR A 133 11.65 19.24 7.59
C TYR A 133 12.93 19.47 6.80
N ILE A 134 13.14 20.71 6.36
CA ILE A 134 14.44 21.21 5.90
C ILE A 134 14.81 22.38 6.80
N ASP A 135 15.95 22.28 7.49
CA ASP A 135 16.45 23.34 8.37
C ASP A 135 17.95 23.59 8.17
N PRO A 136 18.45 24.82 8.43
CA PRO A 136 19.88 25.08 8.49
C PRO A 136 20.54 24.22 9.57
N VAL A 137 21.70 23.64 9.29
CA VAL A 137 22.41 22.76 10.26
C VAL A 137 23.05 23.58 11.40
N TYR A 138 23.56 24.76 11.07
CA TYR A 138 24.30 25.63 11.98
C TYR A 138 23.55 26.94 12.16
N MET A 139 23.47 27.43 13.39
CA MET A 139 22.85 28.72 13.66
C MET A 139 23.60 29.80 12.90
N HIS A 140 22.86 30.74 12.33
CA HIS A 140 23.38 31.87 11.57
C HIS A 140 24.18 31.48 10.31
N GLN A 141 23.98 30.26 9.77
CA GLN A 141 24.53 29.85 8.48
C GLN A 141 23.41 29.47 7.52
N THR A 142 23.52 29.93 6.28
CA THR A 142 22.46 29.82 5.27
C THR A 142 22.87 29.01 4.04
N ASN A 143 23.99 28.28 4.12
CA ASN A 143 24.58 27.54 3.00
C ASN A 143 24.49 26.01 3.16
N VAL A 144 24.23 25.49 4.37
CA VAL A 144 24.16 24.05 4.65
C VAL A 144 22.87 23.74 5.40
N TYR A 145 22.07 22.84 4.81
CA TYR A 145 20.77 22.43 5.31
C TYR A 145 20.72 20.92 5.52
N MET A 146 19.72 20.48 6.28
CA MET A 146 19.41 19.08 6.51
C MET A 146 17.95 18.83 6.23
N ALA A 147 17.66 17.87 5.34
CA ALA A 147 16.34 17.28 5.18
C ALA A 147 16.23 16.05 6.10
N TYR A 148 15.24 16.01 6.98
CA TYR A 148 15.08 14.92 7.96
C TYR A 148 13.60 14.66 8.30
N TYR A 149 13.27 13.41 8.63
CA TYR A 149 11.95 13.10 9.19
C TYR A 149 11.90 13.43 10.68
N LYS A 150 10.72 13.84 11.16
CA LYS A 150 10.46 14.05 12.59
C LYS A 150 10.89 12.87 13.46
N ARG A 151 10.59 11.64 13.01
CA ARG A 151 10.92 10.41 13.74
C ARG A 151 12.41 10.18 13.94
N ASP A 152 13.25 10.80 13.11
CA ASP A 152 14.70 10.67 13.18
C ASP A 152 15.34 11.86 13.95
N PHE A 153 14.57 12.86 14.40
CA PHE A 153 15.09 14.02 15.13
C PHE A 153 15.66 13.64 16.51
N ILE A 154 16.84 14.17 16.83
CA ILE A 154 17.52 13.99 18.11
C ILE A 154 17.40 15.29 18.90
N ALA A 155 16.56 15.26 19.94
CA ALA A 155 16.42 16.41 20.85
C ALA A 155 17.74 16.76 21.54
N ALA A 156 18.07 18.05 21.59
CA ALA A 156 19.30 18.55 22.19
C ALA A 156 19.39 18.28 23.71
N SER A 157 18.25 18.10 24.37
CA SER A 157 18.15 17.62 25.76
C SER A 157 16.91 16.76 25.95
N LYS A 158 17.02 15.74 26.80
CA LYS A 158 15.88 14.98 27.32
C LYS A 158 15.11 15.90 28.27
N HIS A 159 14.17 16.68 27.74
CA HIS A 159 13.52 17.71 28.52
C HIS A 159 12.55 17.15 29.56
N GLN A 160 12.78 17.51 30.83
CA GLN A 160 11.76 17.59 31.88
C GLN A 160 11.08 18.94 31.75
N LEU A 161 10.30 19.15 30.69
CA LEU A 161 9.48 20.34 30.56
C LEU A 161 8.06 20.03 31.06
N GLU A 162 7.44 21.01 31.70
CA GLU A 162 6.07 20.96 32.20
C GLU A 162 5.19 21.84 31.29
N CYS A 163 4.11 21.26 30.78
CA CYS A 163 2.99 21.99 30.20
C CYS A 163 1.87 22.06 31.24
N LEU A 164 1.23 23.20 31.36
CA LEU A 164 0.14 23.46 32.31
C LEU A 164 -1.01 24.16 31.59
N LEU A 165 -2.23 23.93 32.04
CA LEU A 165 -3.43 24.62 31.53
C LEU A 165 -4.09 25.38 32.67
N ILE A 166 -4.42 26.65 32.44
CA ILE A 166 -5.32 27.39 33.33
C ILE A 166 -6.73 27.32 32.73
N GLU A 167 -7.52 26.37 33.24
CA GLU A 167 -8.92 26.19 32.88
C GLU A 167 -9.81 27.20 33.62
N ASP A 168 -10.83 27.68 32.91
CA ASP A 168 -12.00 28.34 33.49
C ASP A 168 -13.20 27.41 33.25
N ASP A 169 -13.87 26.99 34.33
CA ASP A 169 -14.98 26.02 34.25
C ASP A 169 -16.11 26.54 33.35
N ASP A 170 -16.37 27.85 33.32
CA ASP A 170 -17.41 28.42 32.47
C ASP A 170 -17.03 28.29 30.98
N ILE A 171 -15.78 28.61 30.62
CA ILE A 171 -15.28 28.47 29.24
C ILE A 171 -15.26 27.01 28.80
N LYS A 172 -14.82 26.10 29.68
CA LYS A 172 -14.81 24.67 29.42
C LYS A 172 -16.22 24.12 29.17
N ASN A 173 -17.18 24.50 30.01
CA ASN A 173 -18.57 24.11 29.86
C ASN A 173 -19.16 24.69 28.57
N GLU A 174 -18.88 25.95 28.26
CA GLU A 174 -19.31 26.60 27.02
C GLU A 174 -18.82 25.85 25.78
N ILE A 175 -17.54 25.50 25.70
CA ILE A 175 -16.98 24.72 24.59
C ILE A 175 -17.67 23.35 24.48
N GLY A 176 -17.89 22.68 25.62
CA GLY A 176 -18.64 21.43 25.66
C GLY A 176 -20.09 21.56 25.15
N GLU A 177 -20.76 22.66 25.49
CA GLU A 177 -22.10 22.99 24.99
C GLU A 177 -22.10 23.26 23.48
N LEU A 178 -21.11 23.99 22.96
CA LEU A 178 -20.96 24.23 21.51
C LEU A 178 -20.80 22.92 20.75
N VAL A 179 -19.94 22.01 21.25
CA VAL A 179 -19.78 20.67 20.66
C VAL A 179 -21.09 19.89 20.70
N ALA A 180 -21.81 19.91 21.83
CA ALA A 180 -23.11 19.23 21.97
C ALA A 180 -24.19 19.80 21.03
N LEU A 181 -24.10 21.07 20.66
CA LEU A 181 -24.99 21.72 19.68
C LEU A 181 -24.61 21.43 18.22
N GLY A 182 -23.55 20.67 17.96
CA GLY A 182 -23.09 20.31 16.62
C GLY A 182 -22.19 21.36 15.96
N PHE A 183 -21.63 22.29 16.73
CA PHE A 183 -20.47 23.04 16.24
C PHE A 183 -19.25 22.08 16.21
N GLY A 184 -18.36 22.24 15.24
CA GLY A 184 -17.21 21.34 15.11
C GLY A 184 -17.50 19.99 14.41
N GLU A 185 -18.59 19.88 13.66
CA GLU A 185 -18.84 18.69 12.83
C GLU A 185 -17.90 18.58 11.64
N THR A 186 -17.51 19.71 11.04
CA THR A 186 -16.61 19.78 9.89
C THR A 186 -15.78 21.07 9.89
N ALA A 187 -14.63 21.04 9.21
CA ALA A 187 -13.83 22.22 8.85
C ALA A 187 -13.62 22.26 7.32
N GLY A 188 -13.02 23.33 6.79
CA GLY A 188 -12.58 23.38 5.38
C GLY A 188 -13.22 24.47 4.55
N GLU A 189 -14.52 24.72 4.70
CA GLU A 189 -15.24 25.69 3.84
C GLU A 189 -14.78 27.14 4.04
N GLN A 190 -14.38 27.46 5.26
CA GLN A 190 -14.02 28.81 5.68
C GLN A 190 -12.69 28.82 6.39
N LEU A 191 -11.76 29.64 5.90
CA LEU A 191 -10.52 29.97 6.57
C LEU A 191 -10.75 31.15 7.52
N ARG A 192 -10.42 30.96 8.80
CA ARG A 192 -10.48 31.99 9.84
C ARG A 192 -9.10 32.57 10.08
N THR A 193 -8.91 33.84 9.77
CA THR A 193 -7.64 34.54 9.94
C THR A 193 -7.69 35.45 11.17
N TYR A 194 -6.73 35.28 12.08
CA TYR A 194 -6.60 36.01 13.33
C TYR A 194 -5.35 36.90 13.32
N ARG A 195 -5.48 38.13 13.82
CA ARG A 195 -4.35 39.02 14.07
C ARG A 195 -3.61 38.58 15.33
N THR A 196 -2.35 38.24 15.19
CA THR A 196 -1.57 37.60 16.25
C THR A 196 -0.45 38.52 16.73
N ALA A 197 -0.34 38.69 18.05
CA ALA A 197 0.73 39.43 18.70
C ALA A 197 1.65 38.46 19.45
N ILE A 198 2.86 38.24 18.95
CA ILE A 198 3.84 37.36 19.61
C ILE A 198 4.98 38.19 20.17
N ALA A 199 5.06 38.27 21.49
CA ALA A 199 6.18 38.86 22.19
C ALA A 199 7.32 37.85 22.37
N THR A 200 8.53 38.35 22.63
CA THR A 200 9.67 37.50 23.00
C THR A 200 10.37 38.05 24.23
N THR A 201 10.84 37.20 25.14
CA THR A 201 11.76 37.66 26.19
C THR A 201 13.11 38.07 25.59
N GLY A 202 13.87 38.87 26.32
CA GLY A 202 15.23 39.26 25.97
C GLY A 202 16.15 38.06 25.80
N GLU A 203 15.96 37.01 26.61
CA GLU A 203 16.70 35.76 26.51
C GLU A 203 16.38 35.00 25.22
N TYR A 204 15.10 34.91 24.84
CA TYR A 204 14.70 34.27 23.58
C TYR A 204 15.33 34.98 22.39
N THR A 205 15.21 36.30 22.35
CA THR A 205 15.80 37.09 21.26
C THR A 205 17.32 36.96 21.23
N THR A 206 17.97 36.95 22.40
CA THR A 206 19.42 36.72 22.53
C THR A 206 19.83 35.37 21.94
N PHE A 207 19.09 34.31 22.27
CA PHE A 207 19.34 32.97 21.74
C PHE A 207 19.29 32.94 20.20
N HIS A 208 18.37 33.70 19.59
CA HIS A 208 18.24 33.80 18.14
C HIS A 208 19.11 34.87 17.47
N GLY A 209 20.04 35.51 18.18
CA GLY A 209 21.01 36.46 17.60
C GLY A 209 20.95 37.89 18.16
N GLY A 210 20.07 38.15 19.13
CA GLY A 210 20.07 39.37 19.95
C GLY A 210 19.53 40.64 19.29
N THR A 211 18.98 40.55 18.08
CA THR A 211 18.38 41.69 17.38
C THR A 211 16.88 41.51 17.21
N VAL A 212 16.14 42.61 17.04
CA VAL A 212 14.71 42.56 16.72
C VAL A 212 14.46 41.73 15.45
N ALA A 213 15.25 41.94 14.40
CA ALA A 213 15.11 41.20 13.14
C ALA A 213 15.32 39.69 13.32
N SER A 214 16.31 39.29 14.12
CA SER A 214 16.62 37.88 14.34
C SER A 214 15.59 37.19 15.26
N GLY A 215 15.09 37.89 16.29
CA GLY A 215 13.99 37.42 17.11
C GLY A 215 12.68 37.29 16.31
N LEU A 216 12.36 38.29 15.49
CA LEU A 216 11.18 38.26 14.61
C LEU A 216 11.25 37.14 13.58
N ALA A 217 12.43 36.90 12.97
CA ALA A 217 12.63 35.79 12.04
C ALA A 217 12.31 34.43 12.69
N ALA A 218 12.76 34.21 13.93
CA ALA A 218 12.47 32.98 14.67
C ALA A 218 10.97 32.83 15.00
N VAL A 219 10.31 33.93 15.40
CA VAL A 219 8.87 33.97 15.61
C VAL A 219 8.11 33.60 14.34
N VAL A 220 8.51 34.14 13.18
CA VAL A 220 7.88 33.84 11.89
C VAL A 220 8.06 32.37 11.52
N THR A 221 9.28 31.81 11.62
CA THR A 221 9.50 30.39 11.32
C THR A 221 8.64 29.47 12.21
N ALA A 222 8.54 29.77 13.51
CA ALA A 222 7.68 29.01 14.43
C ALA A 222 6.20 29.13 14.04
N LEU A 223 5.68 30.35 13.88
CA LEU A 223 4.27 30.57 13.55
C LEU A 223 3.89 30.00 12.17
N ASN A 224 4.80 30.04 11.20
CA ASN A 224 4.57 29.49 9.87
C ASN A 224 4.33 27.97 9.90
N ARG A 225 5.09 27.24 10.72
CA ARG A 225 4.88 25.81 10.97
C ARG A 225 3.59 25.52 11.72
N VAL A 226 3.24 26.34 12.71
CA VAL A 226 1.95 26.23 13.40
C VAL A 226 0.80 26.39 12.40
N ASN A 227 0.85 27.41 11.54
CA ASN A 227 -0.13 27.58 10.47
C ASN A 227 -0.16 26.40 9.48
N GLY A 228 0.96 25.69 9.28
CA GLY A 228 1.01 24.48 8.46
C GLY A 228 0.08 23.38 8.97
N VAL A 229 -0.03 23.24 10.29
CA VAL A 229 -0.95 22.30 10.94
C VAL A 229 -2.37 22.89 11.03
N TYR A 230 -2.50 24.12 11.53
CA TYR A 230 -3.80 24.72 11.84
C TYR A 230 -4.66 24.97 10.59
N GLU A 231 -4.05 25.35 9.47
CA GLU A 231 -4.80 25.51 8.22
C GLU A 231 -5.27 24.15 7.68
N LYS A 232 -4.47 23.10 7.85
CA LYS A 232 -4.78 21.75 7.38
C LYS A 232 -5.84 21.06 8.23
N GLU A 233 -5.77 21.21 9.55
CA GLU A 233 -6.61 20.44 10.50
C GLU A 233 -7.91 21.17 10.86
N VAL A 234 -7.86 22.50 11.03
CA VAL A 234 -8.99 23.28 11.59
C VAL A 234 -9.30 24.56 10.80
N SER A 235 -8.68 24.76 9.63
CA SER A 235 -8.87 25.95 8.78
C SER A 235 -8.68 27.28 9.54
N VAL A 236 -7.63 27.37 10.35
CA VAL A 236 -7.24 28.59 11.09
C VAL A 236 -5.88 29.08 10.60
N ARG A 237 -5.77 30.40 10.40
CA ARG A 237 -4.52 31.10 10.07
C ARG A 237 -4.24 32.22 11.07
N MET A 238 -2.98 32.32 11.48
CA MET A 238 -2.48 33.40 12.34
C MET A 238 -1.54 34.31 11.55
N VAL A 239 -1.77 35.63 11.65
CA VAL A 239 -1.00 36.66 10.93
C VAL A 239 -0.48 37.68 11.93
N LEU A 240 0.84 37.86 11.98
CA LEU A 240 1.49 38.84 12.85
C LEU A 240 1.01 40.25 12.57
N ILE A 241 0.71 40.99 13.63
CA ILE A 241 0.25 42.37 13.58
C ILE A 241 1.30 43.34 13.03
N ALA A 242 0.82 44.48 12.52
CA ALA A 242 1.63 45.51 11.87
C ALA A 242 2.79 46.04 12.71
N ASN A 243 2.71 46.01 14.04
CA ASN A 243 3.68 46.56 14.99
C ASN A 243 4.25 45.49 15.95
N ASN A 244 4.32 44.23 15.53
CA ASN A 244 4.86 43.13 16.35
C ASN A 244 6.35 43.30 16.70
N ASP A 245 7.11 44.06 15.92
CA ASP A 245 8.51 44.41 16.19
C ASP A 245 8.71 45.19 17.49
N LEU A 246 7.68 45.89 17.99
CA LEU A 246 7.73 46.64 19.26
C LEU A 246 7.78 45.75 20.51
N ILE A 247 7.39 44.47 20.38
CA ILE A 247 7.30 43.51 21.47
C ILE A 247 8.35 42.39 21.35
N ILE A 248 9.35 42.59 20.49
CA ILE A 248 10.55 41.75 20.42
C ILE A 248 11.62 42.38 21.30
N TYR A 249 11.75 41.90 22.54
CA TYR A 249 12.68 42.48 23.50
C TYR A 249 14.09 41.94 23.27
N THR A 250 15.09 42.81 23.27
CA THR A 250 16.51 42.44 23.03
C THR A 250 17.37 42.42 24.29
N ASN A 251 16.81 42.78 25.45
CA ASN A 251 17.55 42.87 26.71
C ASN A 251 16.75 42.27 27.86
N ALA A 252 17.24 41.12 28.34
CA ALA A 252 16.67 40.35 29.44
C ALA A 252 16.53 41.13 30.76
N SER A 253 17.35 42.17 30.97
CA SER A 253 17.29 42.97 32.21
C SER A 253 16.18 44.02 32.21
N THR A 254 15.61 44.34 31.04
CA THR A 254 14.65 45.44 30.87
C THR A 254 13.34 45.01 30.21
N ASP A 255 13.22 43.75 29.81
CA ASP A 255 11.95 43.23 29.33
C ASP A 255 10.94 43.07 30.49
N PRO A 256 9.63 42.99 30.20
CA PRO A 256 8.60 42.95 31.22
C PRO A 256 8.32 41.54 31.77
N TYR A 257 9.15 40.54 31.44
CA TYR A 257 8.83 39.13 31.63
C TYR A 257 9.69 38.45 32.69
N SER A 258 9.05 37.55 33.44
CA SER A 258 9.73 36.62 34.32
C SER A 258 10.04 35.34 33.56
N ASN A 259 11.11 35.35 32.75
CA ASN A 259 11.47 34.31 31.75
C ASN A 259 11.36 32.86 32.23
N ASN A 260 11.58 32.57 33.52
CA ASN A 260 11.54 31.21 34.07
C ASN A 260 10.23 30.84 34.80
N ASN A 261 9.18 31.66 34.70
CA ASN A 261 7.89 31.44 35.38
C ASN A 261 6.72 31.66 34.42
N GLY A 262 6.27 30.58 33.76
CA GLY A 262 5.19 30.62 32.78
C GLY A 262 3.89 31.20 33.33
N SER A 263 3.46 30.75 34.50
CA SER A 263 2.20 31.22 35.12
C SER A 263 2.19 32.73 35.39
N THR A 264 3.35 33.29 35.76
CA THR A 264 3.49 34.75 35.94
C THR A 264 3.50 35.48 34.60
N MET A 265 4.12 34.89 33.58
CA MET A 265 4.19 35.46 32.24
C MET A 265 2.82 35.59 31.56
N LEU A 266 1.81 34.78 31.91
CA LEU A 266 0.44 34.93 31.40
C LEU A 266 -0.11 36.35 31.61
N GLY A 267 -0.13 36.80 32.86
CA GLY A 267 -0.65 38.12 33.23
C GLY A 267 0.26 39.27 32.78
N GLN A 268 1.59 39.04 32.81
CA GLN A 268 2.57 40.00 32.28
C GLN A 268 2.35 40.22 30.78
N ASN A 269 2.12 39.17 30.01
CA ASN A 269 1.91 39.27 28.57
C ASN A 269 0.63 40.01 28.24
N ILE A 270 -0.48 39.70 28.92
CA ILE A 270 -1.73 40.45 28.76
C ILE A 270 -1.51 41.95 29.03
N SER A 271 -0.87 42.28 30.16
CA SER A 271 -0.62 43.67 30.54
C SER A 271 0.30 44.38 29.54
N ASN A 272 1.36 43.70 29.12
CA ASN A 272 2.35 44.24 28.21
C ASN A 272 1.77 44.49 26.82
N LEU A 273 1.13 43.49 26.21
CA LEU A 273 0.53 43.62 24.89
C LEU A 273 -0.58 44.68 24.89
N ASN A 274 -1.41 44.74 25.93
CA ASN A 274 -2.42 45.79 26.04
C ASN A 274 -1.82 47.20 26.15
N SER A 275 -0.68 47.35 26.81
CA SER A 275 0.01 48.63 26.98
C SER A 275 0.71 49.10 25.70
N ILE A 276 1.46 48.20 25.04
CA ILE A 276 2.31 48.54 23.90
C ILE A 276 1.54 48.52 22.57
N ILE A 277 0.69 47.50 22.38
CA ILE A 277 -0.03 47.27 21.13
C ILE A 277 -1.45 47.83 21.20
N GLY A 278 -2.10 47.72 22.36
CA GLY A 278 -3.52 48.04 22.52
C GLY A 278 -4.41 46.84 22.21
N SER A 279 -5.34 46.51 23.12
CA SER A 279 -6.15 45.29 23.06
C SER A 279 -7.03 45.17 21.80
N ALA A 280 -7.39 46.28 21.15
CA ALA A 280 -8.18 46.26 19.91
C ALA A 280 -7.39 45.82 18.66
N ASN A 281 -6.06 45.83 18.73
CA ASN A 281 -5.17 45.69 17.58
C ASN A 281 -4.68 44.26 17.35
N TYR A 282 -5.09 43.31 18.20
CA TYR A 282 -4.76 41.89 18.06
C TYR A 282 -5.92 41.02 18.57
N ASP A 283 -5.95 39.77 18.13
CA ASP A 283 -7.03 38.81 18.34
C ASP A 283 -6.59 37.65 19.24
N ILE A 284 -5.31 37.29 19.15
CA ILE A 284 -4.59 36.35 20.01
C ILE A 284 -3.20 36.93 20.33
N GLY A 285 -2.73 36.75 21.56
CA GLY A 285 -1.40 37.12 21.99
C GLY A 285 -0.68 35.95 22.67
N HIS A 286 0.63 35.87 22.48
CA HIS A 286 1.48 34.82 23.02
C HIS A 286 2.87 35.38 23.35
N VAL A 287 3.65 34.75 24.24
CA VAL A 287 5.05 35.11 24.48
C VAL A 287 5.96 33.89 24.36
N PHE A 288 7.09 34.07 23.67
CA PHE A 288 8.17 33.09 23.61
C PHE A 288 9.31 33.44 24.55
N SER A 289 9.79 32.44 25.30
CA SER A 289 10.85 32.57 26.30
C SER A 289 11.87 31.43 26.19
N THR A 290 12.96 31.50 26.96
CA THR A 290 13.91 30.37 27.09
C THR A 290 13.66 29.49 28.32
N GLY A 291 12.61 29.78 29.07
CA GLY A 291 12.24 29.06 30.29
C GLY A 291 10.76 29.20 30.63
N GLY A 292 10.33 28.60 31.73
CA GLY A 292 8.95 28.73 32.22
C GLY A 292 7.95 27.73 31.62
N GLY A 293 8.39 26.82 30.74
CA GLY A 293 7.55 25.74 30.20
C GLY A 293 6.46 26.23 29.24
N GLY A 294 5.40 25.45 29.12
CA GLY A 294 4.20 25.82 28.36
C GLY A 294 3.04 26.12 29.31
N VAL A 295 2.35 27.25 29.10
CA VAL A 295 1.07 27.51 29.77
C VAL A 295 0.18 28.46 28.98
N ALA A 296 -1.11 28.17 28.95
CA ALA A 296 -2.12 29.01 28.32
C ALA A 296 -3.44 29.06 29.09
N TYR A 297 -4.23 30.11 28.85
CA TYR A 297 -5.65 30.13 29.18
C TYR A 297 -6.45 29.41 28.10
N LEU A 298 -7.34 28.51 28.53
CA LEU A 298 -8.28 27.81 27.64
C LEU A 298 -9.22 28.79 26.95
N GLY A 299 -9.46 28.61 25.64
CA GLY A 299 -10.50 29.31 24.88
C GLY A 299 -10.40 30.84 24.95
N SER A 300 -9.18 31.38 24.98
CA SER A 300 -8.95 32.80 25.28
C SER A 300 -9.01 33.73 24.06
N VAL A 301 -8.89 33.21 22.84
CA VAL A 301 -8.91 34.03 21.61
C VAL A 301 -10.17 34.90 21.53
N CYS A 302 -10.03 36.13 21.04
CA CYS A 302 -11.06 37.18 21.02
C CYS A 302 -11.55 37.67 22.41
N GLY A 303 -11.21 37.00 23.51
CA GLY A 303 -11.63 37.36 24.87
C GLY A 303 -10.76 38.44 25.54
N SER A 304 -11.03 38.69 26.83
CA SER A 304 -10.23 39.61 27.65
C SER A 304 -8.84 39.09 27.99
N SER A 305 -8.71 37.76 28.06
CA SER A 305 -7.46 37.06 28.39
C SER A 305 -6.71 36.58 27.14
N LYS A 306 -7.06 37.07 25.95
CA LYS A 306 -6.55 36.61 24.65
C LYS A 306 -5.04 36.65 24.46
N ALA A 307 -4.30 37.32 25.34
CA ALA A 307 -2.84 37.37 25.36
C ALA A 307 -2.17 36.42 26.36
N GLY A 308 -2.93 35.62 27.11
CA GLY A 308 -2.38 34.70 28.10
C GLY A 308 -2.03 33.35 27.49
N GLY A 309 -0.94 33.33 26.73
CA GLY A 309 -0.27 32.12 26.26
C GLY A 309 1.25 32.30 26.34
N VAL A 310 1.95 31.25 26.77
CA VAL A 310 3.38 31.25 27.01
C VAL A 310 3.97 29.95 26.49
N THR A 311 5.08 30.05 25.74
CA THR A 311 5.89 28.90 25.36
C THR A 311 7.36 29.19 25.63
N GLY A 312 7.98 28.34 26.45
CA GLY A 312 9.36 28.50 26.86
C GLY A 312 10.18 27.21 26.78
N SER A 313 11.35 27.28 26.15
CA SER A 313 12.29 26.17 26.07
C SER A 313 13.73 26.67 26.13
N PRO A 314 14.66 26.01 26.85
CA PRO A 314 16.07 26.39 26.86
C PRO A 314 16.74 26.38 25.48
N SER A 315 16.18 25.63 24.52
CA SER A 315 16.63 25.57 23.13
C SER A 315 15.41 25.67 22.21
N PRO A 316 14.84 26.87 22.00
CA PRO A 316 13.57 27.05 21.34
C PRO A 316 13.68 26.97 19.80
N VAL A 317 13.98 25.77 19.29
CA VAL A 317 14.21 25.47 17.88
C VAL A 317 13.57 24.16 17.45
N GLY A 318 13.35 24.03 16.16
CA GLY A 318 12.94 22.76 15.56
C GLY A 318 11.49 22.39 15.86
N ASP A 319 11.16 21.18 15.46
CA ASP A 319 9.82 20.60 15.58
C ASP A 319 9.38 20.44 17.05
N PRO A 320 10.19 19.95 18.01
CA PRO A 320 9.71 19.81 19.39
C PRO A 320 9.35 21.13 20.05
N PHE A 321 10.06 22.23 19.76
CA PHE A 321 9.63 23.54 20.25
C PHE A 321 8.32 23.98 19.59
N THR A 322 8.17 23.75 18.29
CA THR A 322 7.06 24.35 17.53
C THR A 322 5.77 23.52 17.63
N ILE A 323 5.85 22.20 17.51
CA ILE A 323 4.70 21.30 17.51
C ILE A 323 4.36 20.83 18.91
N ASP A 324 5.33 20.39 19.71
CA ASP A 324 5.01 19.87 21.05
C ASP A 324 4.66 21.00 22.04
N TYR A 325 5.10 22.23 21.79
CA TYR A 325 4.89 23.37 22.70
C TYR A 325 4.04 24.46 22.04
N VAL A 326 4.56 25.19 21.04
CA VAL A 326 3.83 26.36 20.51
C VAL A 326 2.44 25.97 20.00
N ALA A 327 2.33 24.92 19.19
CA ALA A 327 1.06 24.44 18.66
C ALA A 327 0.14 23.87 19.75
N HIS A 328 0.70 23.29 20.82
CA HIS A 328 -0.03 22.79 21.98
C HIS A 328 -0.65 23.94 22.79
N GLU A 329 0.17 24.92 23.18
CA GLU A 329 -0.28 26.05 24.00
C GLU A 329 -1.23 26.97 23.23
N MET A 330 -0.99 27.18 21.94
CA MET A 330 -1.98 27.84 21.08
C MET A 330 -3.26 27.00 20.95
N GLY A 331 -3.17 25.67 21.02
CA GLY A 331 -4.33 24.78 20.96
C GLY A 331 -5.27 25.01 22.13
N HIS A 332 -4.71 25.22 23.33
CA HIS A 332 -5.48 25.67 24.49
C HIS A 332 -6.10 27.04 24.27
N GLN A 333 -5.37 28.03 23.73
CA GLN A 333 -5.96 29.34 23.44
C GLN A 333 -7.15 29.24 22.49
N PHE A 334 -7.11 28.28 21.55
CA PHE A 334 -8.21 27.94 20.64
C PHE A 334 -9.23 26.93 21.19
N GLY A 335 -9.16 26.58 22.48
CA GLY A 335 -10.20 25.82 23.18
C GLY A 335 -9.98 24.31 23.27
N GLY A 336 -8.86 23.78 22.78
CA GLY A 336 -8.54 22.36 22.92
C GLY A 336 -8.14 21.99 24.34
N ASN A 337 -8.75 20.94 24.92
CA ASN A 337 -8.33 20.35 26.18
C ASN A 337 -7.30 19.24 25.98
N HIS A 338 -6.64 18.80 27.05
CA HIS A 338 -5.73 17.66 26.98
C HIS A 338 -6.43 16.37 26.55
N SER A 339 -5.80 15.59 25.66
CA SER A 339 -6.36 14.33 25.14
C SER A 339 -5.87 13.07 25.86
N PHE A 340 -4.84 13.17 26.72
CA PHE A 340 -4.17 12.02 27.33
C PHE A 340 -4.89 11.45 28.56
N ASN A 341 -4.68 10.16 28.85
CA ASN A 341 -5.27 9.45 29.98
C ASN A 341 -4.24 8.86 30.97
N GLY A 342 -3.00 9.31 30.90
CA GLY A 342 -1.93 8.96 31.84
C GLY A 342 -2.14 9.54 33.25
N SER A 343 -1.31 9.08 34.18
CA SER A 343 -1.34 9.44 35.60
C SER A 343 0.05 9.55 36.23
N ALA A 344 1.12 9.57 35.44
CA ALA A 344 2.51 9.63 35.89
C ALA A 344 3.28 10.76 35.19
N GLY A 345 4.41 11.20 35.77
CA GLY A 345 5.17 12.35 35.27
C GLY A 345 4.28 13.59 35.15
N SER A 346 4.40 14.34 34.04
CA SER A 346 3.59 15.53 33.79
C SER A 346 2.09 15.24 33.60
N CYS A 347 1.70 13.99 33.33
CA CYS A 347 0.28 13.59 33.28
C CYS A 347 -0.37 13.51 34.67
N SER A 348 0.41 13.62 35.75
CA SER A 348 -0.11 13.72 37.12
C SER A 348 -0.41 15.18 37.51
N GLY A 349 -0.73 15.46 38.77
CA GLY A 349 -0.82 16.84 39.27
C GLY A 349 -2.02 17.66 38.82
N GLY A 350 -3.03 17.05 38.20
CA GLY A 350 -4.27 17.72 37.79
C GLY A 350 -4.33 18.14 36.31
N ASN A 351 -3.27 17.90 35.53
CA ASN A 351 -3.25 18.25 34.11
C ASN A 351 -4.22 17.42 33.25
N ARG A 352 -4.60 16.22 33.70
CA ARG A 352 -5.53 15.37 32.94
C ARG A 352 -6.94 15.94 32.92
N ASN A 353 -7.51 16.11 31.73
CA ASN A 353 -8.90 16.46 31.54
C ASN A 353 -9.77 15.22 31.29
N ALA A 354 -10.64 14.86 32.26
CA ALA A 354 -11.36 13.58 32.23
C ALA A 354 -12.38 13.43 31.10
N SER A 355 -12.94 14.53 30.59
CA SER A 355 -13.96 14.54 29.53
C SER A 355 -13.37 14.38 28.13
N THR A 356 -12.06 14.54 27.98
CA THR A 356 -11.34 14.51 26.69
C THR A 356 -10.18 13.52 26.67
N ALA A 357 -9.94 12.78 27.76
CA ALA A 357 -8.86 11.82 27.94
C ALA A 357 -9.03 10.51 27.12
N TYR A 358 -9.02 10.61 25.79
CA TYR A 358 -9.22 9.51 24.84
C TYR A 358 -7.92 8.78 24.45
N GLU A 359 -6.74 9.34 24.71
CA GLU A 359 -5.47 8.72 24.35
C GLU A 359 -4.83 7.98 25.54
N PRO A 360 -4.34 6.74 25.37
CA PRO A 360 -3.69 5.99 26.44
C PRO A 360 -2.37 6.64 26.88
N GLY A 361 -2.05 6.56 28.17
CA GLY A 361 -0.76 7.02 28.71
C GLY A 361 -0.49 8.50 28.43
N SER A 362 0.71 8.82 27.94
CA SER A 362 1.07 10.18 27.52
C SER A 362 0.33 10.68 26.27
N GLY A 363 -0.34 9.80 25.54
CA GLY A 363 -0.84 10.06 24.19
C GLY A 363 0.26 10.36 23.16
N THR A 364 -0.18 10.78 21.98
CA THR A 364 0.61 10.87 20.74
C THR A 364 0.34 12.11 19.90
N THR A 365 -0.82 12.76 20.05
CA THR A 365 -1.21 13.94 19.27
C THR A 365 -0.79 15.26 19.93
N ILE A 366 -1.01 16.39 19.24
CA ILE A 366 -0.56 17.72 19.70
C ILE A 366 -1.05 18.04 21.11
N MET A 367 -2.33 17.82 21.43
CA MET A 367 -2.88 18.15 22.77
C MET A 367 -2.64 17.04 23.82
N ALA A 368 -1.84 16.04 23.49
CA ALA A 368 -1.35 15.05 24.43
C ALA A 368 -0.01 15.51 25.04
N TYR A 369 0.53 14.70 25.95
CA TYR A 369 1.81 14.95 26.65
C TYR A 369 2.90 13.97 26.19
N ALA A 370 2.97 13.72 24.88
CA ALA A 370 3.92 12.78 24.30
C ALA A 370 5.35 13.05 24.81
N GLY A 371 5.94 12.05 25.49
CA GLY A 371 7.32 12.12 25.96
C GLY A 371 7.54 12.62 27.40
N ILE A 372 6.55 13.22 28.06
CA ILE A 372 6.74 13.87 29.37
C ILE A 372 5.99 13.19 30.55
N CYS A 373 5.38 12.03 30.34
CA CYS A 373 4.64 11.26 31.35
C CYS A 373 5.31 9.95 31.78
N SER A 374 6.65 9.91 31.84
CA SER A 374 7.41 8.72 32.22
C SER A 374 6.90 8.10 33.55
N PRO A 375 6.74 6.75 33.64
CA PRO A 375 7.09 5.72 32.65
C PRO A 375 5.98 5.39 31.64
N GLN A 376 4.94 6.22 31.52
CA GLN A 376 3.75 5.98 30.69
C GLN A 376 3.84 6.64 29.30
N ASN A 377 5.05 6.92 28.82
CA ASN A 377 5.29 7.52 27.52
C ASN A 377 5.00 6.53 26.39
N ILE A 378 4.07 6.90 25.50
CA ILE A 378 3.70 6.12 24.30
C ILE A 378 4.68 6.40 23.14
N GLN A 379 5.15 7.64 23.04
CA GLN A 379 6.20 8.10 22.12
C GLN A 379 6.93 9.30 22.73
N ASN A 380 8.00 9.77 22.06
CA ASN A 380 8.88 10.80 22.60
C ASN A 380 8.44 12.25 22.34
N ASN A 381 7.75 12.52 21.22
CA ASN A 381 7.33 13.86 20.78
C ASN A 381 5.99 13.71 20.06
N SER A 382 5.13 14.72 20.02
CA SER A 382 3.81 14.63 19.39
C SER A 382 3.91 14.50 17.87
N ASP A 383 2.92 13.86 17.26
CA ASP A 383 2.76 13.91 15.80
C ASP A 383 1.94 15.16 15.43
N ALA A 384 2.27 15.79 14.30
CA ALA A 384 1.75 17.10 13.90
C ALA A 384 0.30 17.06 13.36
N TYR A 385 -0.63 16.56 14.16
CA TYR A 385 -2.08 16.58 13.92
C TYR A 385 -2.85 16.56 15.25
N PHE A 386 -4.13 16.92 15.20
CA PHE A 386 -5.01 16.91 16.38
C PHE A 386 -5.77 15.58 16.50
N HIS A 387 -5.93 15.09 17.73
CA HIS A 387 -6.87 14.00 18.01
C HIS A 387 -8.30 14.45 17.65
N GLY A 388 -9.17 13.52 17.26
CA GLY A 388 -10.54 13.83 16.86
C GLY A 388 -11.36 14.63 17.88
N VAL A 389 -11.06 14.53 19.18
CA VAL A 389 -11.70 15.34 20.22
C VAL A 389 -11.29 16.81 20.15
N ASN A 390 -10.02 17.09 19.84
CA ASN A 390 -9.52 18.45 19.77
C ASN A 390 -9.96 19.14 18.49
N LEU A 391 -10.20 18.37 17.42
CA LEU A 391 -10.91 18.89 16.25
C LEU A 391 -12.33 19.35 16.64
N ASP A 392 -13.08 18.55 17.40
CA ASP A 392 -14.40 18.95 17.88
C ASP A 392 -14.33 20.28 18.65
N GLU A 393 -13.47 20.35 19.66
CA GLU A 393 -13.37 21.52 20.55
C GLU A 393 -12.88 22.78 19.83
N ILE A 394 -11.78 22.69 19.08
CA ILE A 394 -11.17 23.85 18.42
C ILE A 394 -12.07 24.37 17.31
N ILE A 395 -12.67 23.49 16.50
CA ILE A 395 -13.59 23.92 15.45
C ILE A 395 -14.86 24.48 16.09
N ALA A 396 -15.39 23.87 17.15
CA ALA A 396 -16.56 24.40 17.84
C ALA A 396 -16.31 25.80 18.41
N PHE A 397 -15.18 26.01 19.09
CA PHE A 397 -14.81 27.31 19.62
C PHE A 397 -14.61 28.35 18.52
N THR A 398 -13.85 28.03 17.47
CA THR A 398 -13.57 28.97 16.36
C THR A 398 -14.77 29.27 15.48
N THR A 399 -15.79 28.41 15.47
CA THR A 399 -17.09 28.67 14.81
C THR A 399 -18.12 29.31 15.75
N GLY A 400 -17.90 29.23 17.07
CA GLY A 400 -18.71 29.81 18.14
C GLY A 400 -18.07 31.06 18.75
N SER A 401 -17.72 31.00 20.04
CA SER A 401 -17.31 32.17 20.84
C SER A 401 -15.94 32.75 20.48
N GLY A 402 -15.02 31.92 19.98
CA GLY A 402 -13.72 32.33 19.44
C GLY A 402 -13.78 32.94 18.04
N ASN A 403 -14.97 33.20 17.48
CA ASN A 403 -15.13 33.67 16.10
C ASN A 403 -15.31 35.19 15.95
N SER A 404 -15.58 35.91 17.05
CA SER A 404 -16.04 37.31 17.00
C SER A 404 -15.05 38.32 16.41
N CYS A 405 -13.76 37.98 16.42
CA CYS A 405 -12.68 38.82 15.93
C CYS A 405 -12.00 38.31 14.65
N ALA A 406 -12.37 37.11 14.17
CA ALA A 406 -11.75 36.49 13.01
C ALA A 406 -12.17 37.18 11.70
N VAL A 407 -11.23 37.29 10.76
CA VAL A 407 -11.57 37.56 9.36
C VAL A 407 -11.86 36.22 8.68
N VAL A 408 -13.12 36.02 8.28
CA VAL A 408 -13.58 34.78 7.65
C VAL A 408 -13.54 34.92 6.14
N THR A 409 -12.86 33.99 5.45
CA THR A 409 -12.81 33.93 3.98
C THR A 409 -13.21 32.55 3.49
N GLN A 410 -13.86 32.50 2.32
CA GLN A 410 -14.25 31.25 1.69
C GLN A 410 -13.01 30.62 1.03
N THR A 411 -12.80 29.32 1.26
CA THR A 411 -11.70 28.55 0.66
C THR A 411 -12.08 28.00 -0.71
N GLY A 412 -13.39 27.78 -0.94
CA GLY A 412 -13.91 27.03 -2.09
C GLY A 412 -13.82 25.50 -1.93
N ASN A 413 -13.37 25.03 -0.76
CA ASN A 413 -13.27 23.64 -0.38
C ASN A 413 -14.55 23.19 0.35
N LEU A 414 -14.89 21.90 0.28
CA LEU A 414 -16.02 21.28 0.96
C LEU A 414 -15.52 20.07 1.76
N PRO A 415 -15.95 19.90 3.01
CA PRO A 415 -15.45 18.83 3.87
C PRO A 415 -15.78 17.43 3.33
N PRO A 416 -14.93 16.44 3.63
CA PRO A 416 -15.21 15.05 3.28
C PRO A 416 -16.41 14.50 4.08
N VAL A 417 -17.26 13.72 3.41
CA VAL A 417 -18.37 13.01 4.04
C VAL A 417 -17.93 11.61 4.43
N VAL A 418 -17.98 11.29 5.73
CA VAL A 418 -17.46 10.03 6.28
C VAL A 418 -18.59 9.05 6.61
N THR A 419 -18.38 7.78 6.30
CA THR A 419 -19.30 6.69 6.64
C THR A 419 -18.54 5.54 7.29
N VAL A 420 -19.09 5.02 8.39
CA VAL A 420 -18.60 3.83 9.09
C VAL A 420 -19.64 2.71 9.03
N PRO A 421 -19.24 1.43 9.11
CA PRO A 421 -20.18 0.31 9.19
C PRO A 421 -21.10 0.41 10.40
N THR A 422 -22.27 -0.23 10.31
CA THR A 422 -23.17 -0.34 11.46
C THR A 422 -22.48 -1.08 12.61
N GLY A 423 -22.47 -0.44 13.79
CA GLY A 423 -21.96 -1.02 15.03
C GLY A 423 -22.99 -1.93 15.73
N GLY A 424 -22.79 -2.17 17.03
CA GLY A 424 -23.71 -2.89 17.90
C GLY A 424 -23.52 -4.41 17.97
N PHE A 425 -22.61 -4.97 17.17
CA PHE A 425 -22.21 -6.37 17.28
C PHE A 425 -21.30 -6.61 18.51
N SER A 426 -21.00 -7.88 18.79
CA SER A 426 -20.05 -8.28 19.85
C SER A 426 -18.82 -8.97 19.26
N ILE A 427 -17.65 -8.74 19.87
CA ILE A 427 -16.39 -9.41 19.55
C ILE A 427 -15.85 -10.19 20.77
N PRO A 428 -15.10 -11.28 20.56
CA PRO A 428 -14.43 -12.01 21.65
C PRO A 428 -13.32 -11.17 22.34
N ILE A 429 -13.05 -11.47 23.62
CA ILE A 429 -11.87 -10.92 24.32
C ILE A 429 -10.56 -11.43 23.68
N SER A 430 -9.48 -10.68 23.89
CA SER A 430 -8.10 -11.07 23.53
C SER A 430 -7.95 -11.49 22.07
N THR A 431 -8.69 -10.86 21.16
CA THR A 431 -8.74 -11.21 19.73
C THR A 431 -8.52 -9.96 18.87
N PRO A 432 -7.61 -9.99 17.88
CA PRO A 432 -7.43 -8.90 16.93
C PRO A 432 -8.69 -8.55 16.15
N PHE A 433 -8.80 -7.28 15.77
CA PHE A 433 -9.88 -6.82 14.89
C PHE A 433 -9.39 -5.73 13.95
N LYS A 434 -10.14 -5.51 12.86
CA LYS A 434 -9.87 -4.45 11.89
C LYS A 434 -11.13 -3.66 11.61
N LEU A 435 -11.01 -2.34 11.56
CA LEU A 435 -12.12 -1.44 11.22
C LEU A 435 -11.86 -0.85 9.85
N THR A 436 -12.89 -0.86 9.00
CA THR A 436 -12.87 -0.30 7.65
C THR A 436 -14.03 0.66 7.51
N GLY A 437 -13.75 1.92 7.15
CA GLY A 437 -14.79 2.88 6.81
C GLY A 437 -14.64 3.36 5.37
N SER A 438 -15.26 4.50 5.07
CA SER A 438 -15.15 5.15 3.76
C SER A 438 -15.40 6.64 3.90
N ALA A 439 -14.90 7.42 2.95
CA ALA A 439 -15.26 8.83 2.84
C ALA A 439 -15.28 9.26 1.37
N THR A 440 -16.05 10.30 1.06
CA THR A 440 -16.09 10.94 -0.25
C THR A 440 -15.80 12.42 -0.11
N ASP A 441 -14.93 12.94 -0.97
CA ASP A 441 -14.64 14.37 -1.05
C ASP A 441 -15.45 15.03 -2.17
N PRO A 442 -16.28 16.05 -1.90
CA PRO A 442 -17.06 16.71 -2.94
C PRO A 442 -16.21 17.42 -4.02
N ASN A 443 -14.97 17.80 -3.69
CA ASN A 443 -14.02 18.43 -4.60
C ASN A 443 -13.05 17.41 -5.25
N SER A 444 -13.20 16.11 -4.94
CA SER A 444 -12.34 15.02 -5.41
C SER A 444 -10.87 15.12 -4.97
N HIS A 445 -10.60 15.74 -3.82
CA HIS A 445 -9.27 15.75 -3.23
C HIS A 445 -8.87 14.37 -2.65
N PRO A 446 -7.57 14.03 -2.66
CA PRO A 446 -7.04 12.82 -2.02
C PRO A 446 -7.28 12.81 -0.50
N LEU A 447 -7.87 11.72 -0.01
CA LEU A 447 -8.22 11.60 1.41
C LEU A 447 -7.20 10.82 2.23
N THR A 448 -7.00 11.25 3.47
CA THR A 448 -6.37 10.45 4.52
C THR A 448 -7.38 10.15 5.64
N TYR A 449 -7.15 9.06 6.36
CA TYR A 449 -8.05 8.46 7.33
C TYR A 449 -7.31 8.23 8.65
N CYS A 450 -7.99 8.52 9.76
CA CYS A 450 -7.52 8.22 11.10
C CYS A 450 -8.64 7.54 11.88
N TRP A 451 -8.39 6.31 12.31
CA TRP A 451 -9.28 5.58 13.23
C TRP A 451 -8.75 5.75 14.65
N GLU A 452 -9.56 6.25 15.57
CA GLU A 452 -9.17 6.57 16.94
C GLU A 452 -10.15 5.93 17.93
N GLN A 453 -9.64 5.38 19.04
CA GLN A 453 -10.52 4.95 20.12
C GLN A 453 -11.14 6.19 20.78
N PHE A 454 -12.44 6.15 21.00
CA PHE A 454 -13.24 7.26 21.52
C PHE A 454 -14.00 6.84 22.79
N ASP A 455 -13.31 6.11 23.67
CA ASP A 455 -13.81 5.74 25.00
C ASP A 455 -13.09 6.53 26.09
N LEU A 456 -13.87 7.04 27.05
CA LEU A 456 -13.34 7.61 28.29
C LEU A 456 -13.28 6.55 29.39
N GLY A 457 -12.36 6.73 30.33
CA GLY A 457 -12.26 5.87 31.51
C GLY A 457 -11.37 6.42 32.60
N SER A 458 -11.04 5.57 33.57
CA SER A 458 -10.13 5.90 34.67
C SER A 458 -8.73 6.23 34.13
N ALA A 459 -8.09 7.24 34.73
CA ALA A 459 -6.68 7.50 34.51
C ALA A 459 -5.83 6.29 34.96
N GLY A 460 -4.73 6.00 34.28
CA GLY A 460 -3.87 4.90 34.71
C GLY A 460 -2.78 4.52 33.73
N ALA A 461 -2.07 3.45 34.08
CA ALA A 461 -0.99 2.93 33.26
C ALA A 461 -1.55 2.28 31.98
N PRO A 462 -1.03 2.63 30.78
CA PRO A 462 -1.56 2.14 29.50
C PRO A 462 -1.38 0.63 29.28
N ASN A 463 -0.52 -0.03 30.06
CA ASN A 463 -0.33 -1.49 30.03
C ASN A 463 -1.23 -2.26 31.00
N SER A 464 -1.93 -1.57 31.90
CA SER A 464 -2.81 -2.16 32.91
C SER A 464 -4.13 -1.36 33.01
N PRO A 465 -4.90 -1.29 31.91
CA PRO A 465 -6.12 -0.47 31.88
C PRO A 465 -7.20 -1.05 32.79
N SER A 466 -8.03 -0.18 33.36
CA SER A 466 -9.23 -0.57 34.11
C SER A 466 -10.48 0.07 33.52
N GLY A 467 -11.63 -0.61 33.65
CA GLY A 467 -12.90 -0.12 33.11
C GLY A 467 -12.82 0.18 31.61
N ASN A 468 -13.28 1.36 31.21
CA ASN A 468 -13.26 1.80 29.81
C ASN A 468 -12.06 2.69 29.46
N ALA A 469 -10.96 2.66 30.25
CA ALA A 469 -9.76 3.43 29.92
C ALA A 469 -9.28 3.11 28.48
N PRO A 470 -8.88 4.12 27.68
CA PRO A 470 -8.41 3.89 26.32
C PRO A 470 -7.19 2.97 26.29
N ILE A 471 -7.15 2.11 25.27
CA ILE A 471 -6.16 1.03 25.11
C ILE A 471 -5.49 1.04 23.72
N PHE A 472 -5.99 1.84 22.78
CA PHE A 472 -5.41 2.05 21.46
C PHE A 472 -5.00 3.51 21.28
N ARG A 473 -3.74 3.73 20.91
CA ARG A 473 -3.17 5.05 20.63
C ARG A 473 -3.65 5.58 19.28
N SER A 474 -3.50 6.87 19.06
CA SER A 474 -3.71 7.45 17.73
C SER A 474 -2.47 7.25 16.86
N PHE A 475 -2.68 7.28 15.54
CA PHE A 475 -1.62 7.23 14.54
C PHE A 475 -1.87 8.30 13.48
N THR A 476 -0.77 8.81 12.90
CA THR A 476 -0.82 9.76 11.78
C THR A 476 -1.82 9.29 10.71
N PRO A 477 -2.66 10.19 10.15
CA PRO A 477 -3.60 9.84 9.10
C PRO A 477 -2.94 9.19 7.88
N VAL A 478 -3.52 8.11 7.36
CA VAL A 478 -3.00 7.33 6.23
C VAL A 478 -4.03 7.21 5.11
N THR A 479 -3.63 6.83 3.90
CA THR A 479 -4.54 6.65 2.76
C THR A 479 -5.47 5.45 2.87
N SER A 480 -5.12 4.46 3.69
CA SER A 480 -5.96 3.29 3.93
C SER A 480 -7.13 3.65 4.84
N PRO A 481 -8.39 3.37 4.42
CA PRO A 481 -9.55 3.51 5.30
C PRO A 481 -9.67 2.36 6.32
N THR A 482 -8.75 1.39 6.28
CA THR A 482 -8.69 0.24 7.18
C THR A 482 -7.58 0.41 8.21
N ARG A 483 -7.91 0.22 9.50
CA ARG A 483 -6.93 0.10 10.60
C ARG A 483 -7.07 -1.27 11.29
N PHE A 484 -5.93 -1.89 11.57
CA PHE A 484 -5.81 -3.10 12.38
C PHE A 484 -5.54 -2.74 13.84
N PHE A 485 -6.10 -3.52 14.76
CA PHE A 485 -5.97 -3.35 16.20
C PHE A 485 -5.55 -4.67 16.87
N PRO A 486 -4.31 -4.76 17.42
CA PRO A 486 -3.20 -3.81 17.31
C PRO A 486 -2.72 -3.55 15.87
N LYS A 487 -1.80 -2.60 15.70
CA LYS A 487 -1.12 -2.39 14.42
C LYS A 487 -0.64 -3.72 13.82
N LYS A 488 -0.90 -3.92 12.53
CA LYS A 488 -0.68 -5.20 11.83
C LYS A 488 0.73 -5.78 12.00
N ALA A 489 1.76 -4.93 11.99
CA ALA A 489 3.14 -5.35 12.22
C ALA A 489 3.35 -6.00 13.60
N ASP A 490 2.65 -5.50 14.63
CA ASP A 490 2.75 -6.02 15.99
C ASP A 490 2.06 -7.39 16.12
N ILE A 491 0.93 -7.56 15.42
CA ILE A 491 0.24 -8.86 15.30
C ILE A 491 1.16 -9.90 14.62
N LEU A 492 1.75 -9.55 13.48
CA LEU A 492 2.64 -10.46 12.72
C LEU A 492 3.91 -10.85 13.51
N ASN A 493 4.41 -9.93 14.34
CA ASN A 493 5.57 -10.17 15.19
C ASN A 493 5.21 -10.84 16.53
N ASN A 494 3.93 -11.06 16.82
CA ASN A 494 3.43 -11.55 18.11
C ASN A 494 3.89 -10.68 19.29
N THR A 495 3.95 -9.36 19.09
CA THR A 495 4.43 -8.40 20.08
C THR A 495 3.30 -7.54 20.59
N GLN A 496 3.24 -7.34 21.91
CA GLN A 496 2.35 -6.37 22.52
C GLN A 496 3.09 -5.04 22.69
N VAL A 497 2.51 -3.95 22.19
CA VAL A 497 3.06 -2.60 22.29
C VAL A 497 2.21 -1.77 23.25
N MET A 498 2.87 -0.92 24.05
CA MET A 498 2.17 -0.03 24.98
C MET A 498 1.23 0.91 24.22
N GLY A 499 -0.03 1.00 24.67
CA GLY A 499 -1.08 1.75 23.97
C GLY A 499 -1.60 1.06 22.72
N GLU A 500 -1.31 -0.22 22.50
CA GLU A 500 -1.88 -1.05 21.43
C GLU A 500 -2.17 -2.45 22.00
N ILE A 501 -3.06 -2.52 22.99
CA ILE A 501 -3.33 -3.76 23.73
C ILE A 501 -4.72 -4.31 23.43
N LEU A 502 -4.82 -5.63 23.30
CA LEU A 502 -6.10 -6.31 23.09
C LEU A 502 -6.97 -6.21 24.34
N PRO A 503 -8.30 -6.06 24.19
CA PRO A 503 -9.21 -6.00 25.33
C PRO A 503 -9.32 -7.38 26.00
N THR A 504 -8.87 -7.50 27.25
CA THR A 504 -8.80 -8.79 27.98
C THR A 504 -10.03 -9.08 28.85
N TYR A 505 -11.00 -8.17 28.89
CA TYR A 505 -12.24 -8.29 29.66
C TYR A 505 -13.40 -7.61 28.92
N ALA A 506 -14.62 -7.90 29.37
CA ALA A 506 -15.82 -7.34 28.76
C ALA A 506 -15.88 -5.82 28.92
N ARG A 507 -16.10 -5.11 27.81
CA ARG A 507 -16.21 -3.65 27.75
C ARG A 507 -16.89 -3.21 26.45
N THR A 508 -17.35 -1.97 26.40
CA THR A 508 -17.70 -1.36 25.11
C THR A 508 -16.45 -0.72 24.53
N LEU A 509 -16.31 -0.82 23.21
CA LEU A 509 -15.33 -0.06 22.46
C LEU A 509 -16.05 0.87 21.50
N THR A 510 -15.67 2.14 21.53
CA THR A 510 -16.15 3.18 20.63
C THR A 510 -14.97 3.65 19.80
N PHE A 511 -15.17 3.78 18.50
CA PHE A 511 -14.16 4.25 17.57
C PHE A 511 -14.72 5.34 16.69
N ARG A 512 -13.90 6.38 16.47
CA ARG A 512 -14.16 7.44 15.52
C ARG A 512 -13.26 7.25 14.30
N LEU A 513 -13.83 7.41 13.11
CA LEU A 513 -13.11 7.61 11.87
C LEU A 513 -13.15 9.10 11.53
N THR A 514 -11.99 9.72 11.36
CA THR A 514 -11.82 11.07 10.85
C THR A 514 -11.16 11.02 9.47
N ALA A 515 -11.78 11.65 8.48
CA ALA A 515 -11.19 11.82 7.15
C ALA A 515 -10.73 13.27 6.94
N ARG A 516 -9.64 13.46 6.21
CA ARG A 516 -9.04 14.76 5.87
C ARG A 516 -8.80 14.83 4.37
N ASP A 517 -9.11 15.96 3.75
CA ASP A 517 -8.86 16.20 2.32
C ASP A 517 -7.44 16.69 2.01
N ASN A 518 -6.69 17.08 3.04
CA ASN A 518 -5.30 17.56 2.96
C ASN A 518 -5.12 18.76 2.02
N GLN A 519 -6.13 19.62 1.88
CA GLN A 519 -5.97 20.82 1.07
C GLN A 519 -5.13 21.91 1.74
N ALA A 520 -4.10 22.37 1.02
CA ALA A 520 -3.31 23.53 1.41
C ALA A 520 -4.17 24.80 1.42
N GLY A 521 -4.05 25.60 2.49
CA GLY A 521 -4.76 26.88 2.62
C GLY A 521 -6.17 26.81 3.22
N GLY A 522 -6.62 25.64 3.66
CA GLY A 522 -7.95 25.46 4.27
C GLY A 522 -8.44 24.02 4.16
N GLY A 523 -7.76 23.12 4.88
CA GLY A 523 -8.05 21.69 4.86
C GLY A 523 -9.38 21.37 5.54
N GLY A 524 -10.12 20.47 4.92
CA GLY A 524 -11.40 19.99 5.38
C GLY A 524 -11.31 18.67 6.13
N THR A 525 -12.15 18.56 7.16
CA THR A 525 -12.27 17.38 8.00
C THR A 525 -13.72 16.96 8.14
N GLY A 526 -13.92 15.65 8.21
CA GLY A 526 -15.22 15.04 8.49
C GLY A 526 -15.05 13.80 9.35
N LYS A 527 -16.11 13.37 10.03
CA LYS A 527 -16.04 12.29 11.03
C LYS A 527 -17.28 11.41 11.05
N ALA A 528 -17.11 10.19 11.53
CA ALA A 528 -18.21 9.31 11.92
C ALA A 528 -17.76 8.34 13.03
N THR A 529 -18.69 7.92 13.89
CA THR A 529 -18.40 7.10 15.08
C THR A 529 -19.18 5.80 15.04
N MET A 530 -18.58 4.71 15.52
CA MET A 530 -19.24 3.42 15.74
C MET A 530 -18.86 2.84 17.10
N SER A 531 -19.75 2.03 17.68
CA SER A 531 -19.48 1.30 18.93
C SER A 531 -19.86 -0.16 18.79
N PHE A 532 -19.15 -1.04 19.50
CA PHE A 532 -19.45 -2.47 19.61
C PHE A 532 -18.99 -3.00 20.97
N SER A 533 -19.44 -4.19 21.34
CA SER A 533 -19.11 -4.78 22.65
C SER A 533 -18.01 -5.82 22.53
N VAL A 534 -17.11 -5.86 23.51
CA VAL A 534 -16.22 -6.98 23.79
C VAL A 534 -16.85 -7.82 24.89
N VAL A 535 -16.92 -9.13 24.71
CA VAL A 535 -17.60 -10.04 25.64
C VAL A 535 -16.68 -11.09 26.23
N ALA A 536 -16.76 -11.31 27.54
CA ALA A 536 -15.91 -12.27 28.25
C ALA A 536 -16.38 -13.73 28.09
N THR A 537 -17.55 -13.97 27.51
CA THR A 537 -18.09 -15.32 27.26
C THR A 537 -17.53 -15.97 25.99
N ALA A 538 -16.76 -15.24 25.17
CA ALA A 538 -16.13 -15.72 23.96
C ALA A 538 -14.68 -15.22 23.86
N GLY A 539 -13.81 -16.00 23.22
CA GLY A 539 -12.40 -15.67 23.00
C GLY A 539 -11.40 -16.40 23.91
N PRO A 540 -10.10 -16.34 23.59
CA PRO A 540 -9.55 -15.76 22.36
C PRO A 540 -9.85 -16.62 21.13
N PHE A 541 -10.22 -15.99 20.02
CA PHE A 541 -10.31 -16.64 18.71
C PHE A 541 -8.91 -16.74 18.12
N LEU A 542 -8.45 -17.95 17.79
CA LEU A 542 -7.04 -18.20 17.45
C LEU A 542 -6.89 -19.20 16.30
N VAL A 543 -6.07 -18.90 15.30
CA VAL A 543 -5.57 -19.85 14.32
C VAL A 543 -4.65 -20.85 15.04
N THR A 544 -4.92 -22.14 14.88
CA THR A 544 -4.16 -23.20 15.55
C THR A 544 -3.31 -24.03 14.58
N SER A 545 -3.66 -24.10 13.30
CA SER A 545 -2.83 -24.74 12.27
C SER A 545 -3.13 -24.20 10.86
N PRO A 546 -2.09 -23.93 10.03
CA PRO A 546 -0.67 -23.91 10.36
C PRO A 546 -0.36 -22.73 11.29
N ASN A 547 0.45 -22.97 12.33
CA ASN A 547 0.81 -21.94 13.32
C ASN A 547 2.31 -21.95 13.70
N THR A 548 3.09 -22.79 13.02
CA THR A 548 4.52 -22.96 13.18
C THR A 548 5.19 -23.04 11.80
N ALA A 549 6.51 -23.02 11.76
CA ALA A 549 7.26 -23.18 10.51
C ALA A 549 7.15 -24.63 10.00
N VAL A 550 6.12 -24.88 9.20
CA VAL A 550 5.87 -26.14 8.50
C VAL A 550 6.15 -25.99 7.00
N THR A 551 6.35 -27.13 6.32
CA THR A 551 6.47 -27.17 4.85
C THR A 551 5.26 -27.91 4.29
N ILE A 552 4.56 -27.25 3.38
CA ILE A 552 3.34 -27.74 2.72
C ILE A 552 3.62 -27.79 1.21
N GLN A 553 3.19 -28.84 0.54
CA GLN A 553 3.24 -28.90 -0.92
C GLN A 553 2.11 -28.06 -1.53
N GLY A 554 2.38 -27.34 -2.63
CA GLY A 554 1.33 -26.71 -3.43
C GLY A 554 0.33 -27.75 -3.96
N ASN A 555 -0.80 -27.31 -4.50
CA ASN A 555 -1.87 -28.17 -5.04
C ASN A 555 -2.24 -29.33 -4.11
N SER A 556 -2.10 -29.14 -2.79
CA SER A 556 -2.39 -30.15 -1.79
C SER A 556 -3.52 -29.66 -0.89
N THR A 557 -4.38 -30.58 -0.47
CA THR A 557 -5.41 -30.29 0.51
C THR A 557 -4.80 -30.23 1.90
N GLN A 558 -4.98 -29.12 2.59
CA GLN A 558 -4.57 -28.93 3.97
C GLN A 558 -5.78 -28.62 4.84
N THR A 559 -5.78 -29.14 6.06
CA THR A 559 -6.79 -28.77 7.05
C THR A 559 -6.29 -27.56 7.84
N ILE A 560 -6.99 -26.45 7.68
CA ILE A 560 -6.77 -25.24 8.49
C ILE A 560 -7.65 -25.37 9.73
N THR A 561 -7.07 -25.14 10.91
CA THR A 561 -7.80 -25.23 12.18
C THR A 561 -7.70 -23.92 12.97
N TRP A 562 -8.75 -23.61 13.71
CA TRP A 562 -8.82 -22.47 14.61
C TRP A 562 -9.64 -22.81 15.85
N ASN A 563 -9.40 -22.10 16.95
CA ASN A 563 -10.23 -22.15 18.13
C ASN A 563 -11.43 -21.22 17.95
N VAL A 564 -12.62 -21.81 17.76
CA VAL A 564 -13.89 -21.07 17.63
C VAL A 564 -14.18 -20.22 18.86
N ALA A 565 -13.79 -20.67 20.06
CA ALA A 565 -13.88 -19.94 21.32
C ALA A 565 -15.25 -19.25 21.56
N ASN A 566 -16.35 -19.98 21.35
CA ASN A 566 -17.75 -19.51 21.49
C ASN A 566 -18.12 -18.31 20.59
N THR A 567 -17.33 -17.99 19.55
CA THR A 567 -17.66 -16.88 18.64
C THR A 567 -18.86 -17.18 17.73
N ASN A 568 -19.18 -18.45 17.53
CA ASN A 568 -20.32 -18.92 16.75
C ASN A 568 -21.65 -18.94 17.52
N VAL A 569 -21.65 -18.61 18.81
CA VAL A 569 -22.85 -18.53 19.65
C VAL A 569 -23.09 -17.10 20.15
N ALA A 570 -24.29 -16.85 20.65
CA ALA A 570 -24.64 -15.55 21.21
C ALA A 570 -23.74 -15.21 22.42
N PRO A 571 -23.30 -13.95 22.56
CA PRO A 571 -23.73 -12.77 21.80
C PRO A 571 -22.91 -12.45 20.54
N VAL A 572 -21.82 -13.17 20.23
CA VAL A 572 -20.96 -12.89 19.07
C VAL A 572 -21.62 -13.33 17.74
N ASN A 573 -22.25 -14.50 17.72
CA ASN A 573 -23.11 -15.00 16.63
C ASN A 573 -22.48 -15.05 15.22
N VAL A 574 -21.17 -15.30 15.10
CA VAL A 574 -20.50 -15.45 13.79
C VAL A 574 -20.62 -16.89 13.31
N SER A 575 -21.53 -17.13 12.36
CA SER A 575 -21.80 -18.46 11.82
C SER A 575 -20.75 -18.93 10.80
N ASN A 576 -20.04 -18.00 10.15
CA ASN A 576 -19.12 -18.29 9.07
C ASN A 576 -17.83 -17.46 9.16
N VAL A 577 -16.74 -18.00 8.64
CA VAL A 577 -15.43 -17.34 8.51
C VAL A 577 -14.92 -17.42 7.08
N ASN A 578 -14.01 -16.53 6.72
CA ASN A 578 -13.17 -16.66 5.52
C ASN A 578 -11.76 -17.11 5.94
N ILE A 579 -11.14 -17.91 5.09
CA ILE A 579 -9.75 -18.35 5.24
C ILE A 579 -8.96 -17.76 4.08
N LEU A 580 -7.94 -16.97 4.39
CA LEU A 580 -7.12 -16.27 3.41
C LEU A 580 -5.65 -16.67 3.54
N LEU A 581 -4.97 -16.70 2.40
CA LEU A 581 -3.54 -16.95 2.26
C LEU A 581 -2.79 -15.66 1.88
N SER A 582 -1.70 -15.45 2.60
CA SER A 582 -0.64 -14.50 2.27
C SER A 582 0.60 -15.27 1.81
N THR A 583 1.35 -14.69 0.87
CA THR A 583 2.66 -15.19 0.41
C THR A 583 3.79 -14.18 0.66
N ASP A 584 3.50 -13.08 1.36
CA ASP A 584 4.39 -11.93 1.56
C ASP A 584 4.68 -11.66 3.05
N GLY A 585 4.64 -12.70 3.88
CA GLY A 585 4.86 -12.59 5.32
C GLY A 585 3.66 -12.08 6.11
N GLY A 586 2.47 -12.08 5.51
CA GLY A 586 1.24 -11.56 6.10
C GLY A 586 0.98 -10.09 5.78
N GLN A 587 1.77 -9.44 4.91
CA GLN A 587 1.58 -8.03 4.56
C GLN A 587 0.30 -7.80 3.74
N THR A 588 -0.08 -8.73 2.88
CA THR A 588 -1.36 -8.76 2.13
C THR A 588 -1.97 -10.17 2.17
N PHE A 589 -3.29 -10.26 1.96
CA PHE A 589 -4.03 -11.54 1.91
C PHE A 589 -4.92 -11.59 0.66
N PRO A 590 -4.33 -11.61 -0.56
CA PRO A 590 -5.10 -11.53 -1.81
C PRO A 590 -5.82 -12.83 -2.17
N THR A 591 -5.42 -13.96 -1.60
CA THR A 591 -5.94 -15.28 -1.97
C THR A 591 -6.95 -15.76 -0.93
N ILE A 592 -8.19 -16.00 -1.35
CA ILE A 592 -9.21 -16.63 -0.51
C ILE A 592 -9.14 -18.14 -0.74
N LEU A 593 -8.80 -18.89 0.30
CA LEU A 593 -8.76 -20.36 0.27
C LEU A 593 -10.14 -20.97 0.49
N ALA A 594 -10.93 -20.37 1.37
CA ALA A 594 -12.34 -20.71 1.58
C ALA A 594 -13.12 -19.46 1.97
N ALA A 595 -14.26 -19.24 1.33
CA ALA A 595 -15.16 -18.14 1.65
C ALA A 595 -16.42 -18.68 2.33
N ASN A 596 -16.88 -17.99 3.38
CA ASN A 596 -18.11 -18.34 4.11
C ASN A 596 -18.16 -19.80 4.61
N THR A 597 -17.03 -20.41 4.97
CA THR A 597 -17.03 -21.73 5.62
C THR A 597 -17.63 -21.63 7.03
N PRO A 598 -18.34 -22.66 7.55
CA PRO A 598 -18.82 -22.67 8.93
C PRO A 598 -17.75 -22.33 9.96
N ASN A 599 -18.11 -21.56 10.97
CA ASN A 599 -17.25 -21.28 12.11
C ASN A 599 -17.29 -22.43 13.13
N ASP A 600 -16.77 -23.59 12.75
CA ASP A 600 -16.79 -24.84 13.53
C ASP A 600 -15.39 -25.34 13.95
N GLY A 601 -14.34 -24.66 13.52
CA GLY A 601 -12.96 -24.84 13.98
C GLY A 601 -12.04 -25.55 12.99
N SER A 602 -12.54 -25.99 11.84
CA SER A 602 -11.77 -26.74 10.85
C SER A 602 -12.35 -26.61 9.45
N GLU A 603 -11.50 -26.34 8.46
CA GLU A 603 -11.88 -26.41 7.03
C GLU A 603 -10.74 -27.07 6.23
N ALA A 604 -11.10 -27.94 5.28
CA ALA A 604 -10.15 -28.50 4.32
C ALA A 604 -10.08 -27.58 3.09
N VAL A 605 -8.90 -27.04 2.81
CA VAL A 605 -8.68 -26.11 1.70
C VAL A 605 -7.57 -26.60 0.79
N GLU A 606 -7.67 -26.28 -0.50
CA GLU A 606 -6.58 -26.50 -1.44
C GLU A 606 -5.57 -25.35 -1.33
N ILE A 607 -4.30 -25.67 -1.10
CA ILE A 607 -3.23 -24.67 -1.08
C ILE A 607 -2.73 -24.47 -2.51
N PRO A 608 -2.87 -23.27 -3.10
CA PRO A 608 -2.36 -23.01 -4.45
C PRO A 608 -0.85 -23.23 -4.54
N ASN A 609 -0.35 -23.55 -5.72
CA ASN A 609 1.07 -23.76 -5.98
C ASN A 609 1.89 -22.45 -6.05
N TYR A 610 1.86 -21.67 -4.97
CA TYR A 610 2.62 -20.43 -4.82
C TYR A 610 3.89 -20.69 -4.00
N VAL A 611 5.00 -20.97 -4.68
CA VAL A 611 6.27 -21.24 -4.01
C VAL A 611 6.72 -20.02 -3.19
N THR A 612 6.76 -20.17 -1.86
CA THR A 612 7.17 -19.11 -0.93
C THR A 612 7.62 -19.70 0.41
N THR A 613 8.47 -18.98 1.14
CA THR A 613 8.90 -19.32 2.50
C THR A 613 8.23 -18.45 3.58
N THR A 614 7.38 -17.52 3.16
CA THR A 614 6.78 -16.50 4.04
C THR A 614 5.25 -16.57 4.06
N ALA A 615 4.67 -17.75 3.83
CA ALA A 615 3.22 -17.89 3.81
C ALA A 615 2.60 -17.68 5.20
N ARG A 616 1.41 -17.06 5.24
CA ARG A 616 0.59 -16.88 6.46
C ARG A 616 -0.86 -17.18 6.18
N ILE A 617 -1.57 -17.66 7.19
CA ILE A 617 -3.03 -17.83 7.16
C ILE A 617 -3.68 -16.73 7.99
N MET A 618 -4.77 -16.18 7.47
CA MET A 618 -5.74 -15.38 8.22
C MET A 618 -7.06 -16.14 8.25
N VAL A 619 -7.67 -16.22 9.43
CA VAL A 619 -9.07 -16.60 9.57
C VAL A 619 -9.83 -15.38 10.07
N GLU A 620 -10.75 -14.86 9.26
CA GLU A 620 -11.52 -13.66 9.58
C GLU A 620 -13.02 -13.97 9.68
N ALA A 621 -13.71 -13.26 10.57
CA ALA A 621 -15.15 -13.37 10.71
C ALA A 621 -15.90 -12.81 9.50
N VAL A 622 -16.99 -13.47 9.08
CA VAL A 622 -17.95 -12.90 8.14
C VAL A 622 -19.01 -12.10 8.89
N GLY A 623 -19.23 -10.85 8.48
CA GLY A 623 -20.23 -9.95 9.11
C GLY A 623 -19.81 -9.40 10.48
N ASN A 624 -18.54 -9.55 10.85
CA ASN A 624 -17.95 -9.03 12.09
C ASN A 624 -16.50 -8.59 11.80
N VAL A 625 -15.83 -7.95 12.76
CA VAL A 625 -14.53 -7.26 12.56
C VAL A 625 -13.32 -8.02 13.08
N PHE A 626 -13.53 -9.09 13.85
CA PHE A 626 -12.45 -9.85 14.46
C PHE A 626 -11.84 -10.85 13.48
N PHE A 627 -10.56 -11.16 13.68
CA PHE A 627 -9.81 -12.15 12.93
C PHE A 627 -8.65 -12.66 13.79
N ASP A 628 -7.96 -13.69 13.31
CA ASP A 628 -6.64 -14.06 13.81
C ASP A 628 -5.69 -14.49 12.68
N LEU A 629 -4.38 -14.45 12.97
CA LEU A 629 -3.31 -14.79 12.04
C LEU A 629 -2.48 -15.96 12.55
N SER A 630 -1.91 -16.75 11.65
CA SER A 630 -0.86 -17.69 12.02
C SER A 630 0.37 -16.96 12.59
N ASN A 631 0.87 -17.44 13.73
CA ASN A 631 1.98 -16.88 14.51
C ASN A 631 3.35 -17.06 13.86
N ALA A 632 3.52 -18.04 12.96
CA ALA A 632 4.75 -18.24 12.18
C ALA A 632 4.53 -18.29 10.66
N ASN A 633 5.58 -17.93 9.91
CA ASN A 633 5.65 -18.16 8.46
C ASN A 633 5.74 -19.67 8.23
N PHE A 634 5.04 -20.18 7.23
CA PHE A 634 5.23 -21.54 6.70
C PHE A 634 5.71 -21.49 5.25
N THR A 635 6.25 -22.61 4.77
CA THR A 635 6.78 -22.76 3.42
C THR A 635 5.78 -23.51 2.55
N ILE A 636 5.51 -22.98 1.35
CA ILE A 636 4.82 -23.69 0.27
C ILE A 636 5.88 -24.10 -0.76
N THR A 637 6.03 -25.40 -0.99
CA THR A 637 6.93 -25.95 -2.02
C THR A 637 6.17 -26.26 -3.29
N ASP A 638 6.89 -26.31 -4.40
CA ASP A 638 6.33 -26.70 -5.69
C ASP A 638 5.70 -28.10 -5.63
N ASN A 639 4.57 -28.28 -6.31
CA ASN A 639 3.92 -29.55 -6.55
C ASN A 639 3.21 -29.52 -7.91
N PRO A 640 3.92 -29.82 -9.00
CA PRO A 640 3.38 -29.71 -10.35
C PRO A 640 2.20 -30.67 -10.56
N ILE A 641 1.11 -30.21 -11.20
CA ILE A 641 0.01 -31.09 -11.62
C ILE A 641 0.47 -31.89 -12.84
N PRO A 642 0.18 -33.20 -12.93
CA PRO A 642 0.48 -34.00 -14.11
C PRO A 642 -0.09 -33.40 -15.40
N VAL A 643 0.58 -33.65 -16.53
CA VAL A 643 0.17 -33.21 -17.87
C VAL A 643 -1.31 -33.49 -18.16
N GLU A 644 -2.08 -32.46 -18.53
CA GLU A 644 -3.48 -32.62 -18.93
C GLU A 644 -3.56 -32.95 -20.42
N LEU A 645 -3.88 -34.20 -20.75
CA LEU A 645 -4.00 -34.67 -22.13
C LEU A 645 -5.35 -34.22 -22.73
N ALA A 646 -5.32 -33.27 -23.66
CA ALA A 646 -6.51 -32.73 -24.33
C ALA A 646 -7.06 -33.66 -25.42
N SER A 647 -6.22 -34.48 -26.05
CA SER A 647 -6.64 -35.46 -27.05
C SER A 647 -5.57 -36.52 -27.28
N PHE A 648 -5.95 -37.76 -27.56
CA PHE A 648 -5.06 -38.79 -28.07
C PHE A 648 -5.80 -39.68 -29.07
N ASN A 649 -5.27 -39.77 -30.29
CA ASN A 649 -5.89 -40.46 -31.41
C ASN A 649 -4.84 -41.23 -32.23
N ALA A 650 -5.26 -42.33 -32.83
CA ALA A 650 -4.49 -43.08 -33.83
C ALA A 650 -5.39 -43.38 -35.04
N ILE A 651 -4.87 -43.15 -36.25
CA ILE A 651 -5.61 -43.36 -37.51
C ILE A 651 -4.73 -44.15 -38.48
N SER A 652 -5.31 -45.11 -39.19
CA SER A 652 -4.60 -45.87 -40.23
C SER A 652 -4.42 -45.02 -41.50
N ASP A 653 -3.22 -45.06 -42.06
CA ASP A 653 -2.84 -44.39 -43.31
C ASP A 653 -2.06 -45.38 -44.18
N GLU A 654 -2.79 -46.02 -45.11
CA GLU A 654 -2.36 -47.14 -45.96
C GLU A 654 -1.66 -48.28 -45.19
N ASN A 655 -0.34 -48.16 -44.98
CA ASN A 655 0.54 -49.16 -44.37
C ASN A 655 1.14 -48.71 -43.04
N SER A 656 0.73 -47.53 -42.53
CA SER A 656 1.24 -46.88 -41.33
C SER A 656 0.10 -46.48 -40.39
N VAL A 657 0.44 -46.16 -39.14
CA VAL A 657 -0.49 -45.55 -38.18
C VAL A 657 0.02 -44.18 -37.80
N VAL A 658 -0.83 -43.16 -38.00
CA VAL A 658 -0.56 -41.79 -37.56
C VAL A 658 -1.13 -41.59 -36.17
N ILE A 659 -0.26 -41.28 -35.22
CA ILE A 659 -0.59 -41.05 -33.82
C ILE A 659 -0.47 -39.55 -33.55
N THR A 660 -1.52 -38.96 -33.00
CA THR A 660 -1.55 -37.53 -32.65
C THR A 660 -2.08 -37.34 -31.26
N TRP A 661 -1.46 -36.45 -30.50
CA TRP A 661 -1.98 -36.00 -29.22
C TRP A 661 -1.78 -34.51 -29.02
N SER A 662 -2.58 -33.96 -28.11
CA SER A 662 -2.39 -32.59 -27.64
C SER A 662 -2.51 -32.55 -26.12
N THR A 663 -1.75 -31.66 -25.51
CA THR A 663 -1.78 -31.39 -24.07
C THR A 663 -2.39 -30.01 -23.88
N ALA A 664 -3.32 -29.85 -22.95
CA ALA A 664 -3.84 -28.53 -22.58
C ALA A 664 -2.77 -27.73 -21.83
N THR A 665 -2.09 -28.40 -20.89
CA THR A 665 -0.93 -27.91 -20.16
C THR A 665 0.06 -29.06 -19.93
N GLU A 666 1.32 -28.71 -19.74
CA GLU A 666 2.40 -29.62 -19.34
C GLU A 666 3.05 -29.07 -18.08
N THR A 667 3.34 -29.93 -17.12
CA THR A 667 4.13 -29.53 -15.95
C THR A 667 5.16 -30.60 -15.69
N ASN A 668 6.42 -30.20 -15.49
CA ASN A 668 7.53 -31.11 -15.21
C ASN A 668 7.72 -32.24 -16.24
N ASN A 669 7.19 -32.07 -17.46
CA ASN A 669 7.08 -33.14 -18.44
C ASN A 669 8.40 -33.34 -19.21
N SER A 670 9.07 -34.46 -18.98
CA SER A 670 10.25 -34.85 -19.77
C SER A 670 9.85 -35.33 -21.17
N GLY A 671 8.73 -36.03 -21.31
CA GLY A 671 8.21 -36.47 -22.61
C GLY A 671 7.27 -37.68 -22.53
N PHE A 672 7.06 -38.33 -23.68
CA PHE A 672 6.09 -39.42 -23.83
C PHE A 672 6.74 -40.64 -24.49
N ASN A 673 6.68 -41.79 -23.82
CA ASN A 673 6.88 -43.08 -24.48
C ASN A 673 5.60 -43.45 -25.23
N ILE A 674 5.73 -43.69 -26.53
CA ILE A 674 4.65 -44.25 -27.34
C ILE A 674 4.76 -45.76 -27.28
N GLU A 675 3.74 -46.39 -26.70
CA GLU A 675 3.68 -47.83 -26.51
C GLU A 675 2.69 -48.47 -27.48
N ARG A 676 3.05 -49.63 -28.04
CA ARG A 676 2.16 -50.45 -28.90
C ARG A 676 2.00 -51.86 -28.37
N SER A 677 0.80 -52.40 -28.61
CA SER A 677 0.41 -53.78 -28.35
C SER A 677 -0.39 -54.36 -29.53
N SER A 678 -0.28 -55.68 -29.76
CA SER A 678 -1.12 -56.42 -30.72
C SER A 678 -2.27 -57.18 -30.06
N ASP A 679 -2.27 -57.30 -28.72
CA ASP A 679 -3.28 -58.03 -27.93
C ASP A 679 -4.07 -57.11 -26.97
N GLY A 680 -3.71 -55.83 -26.90
CA GLY A 680 -4.29 -54.83 -26.00
C GLY A 680 -3.86 -54.97 -24.55
N GLN A 681 -2.93 -55.87 -24.23
CA GLN A 681 -2.48 -56.19 -22.87
C GLN A 681 -0.98 -56.00 -22.70
N SER A 682 -0.19 -56.56 -23.61
CA SER A 682 1.27 -56.54 -23.59
C SER A 682 1.79 -55.40 -24.45
N PHE A 683 2.23 -54.32 -23.82
CA PHE A 683 2.73 -53.12 -24.50
C PHE A 683 4.25 -53.07 -24.54
N SER A 684 4.78 -52.57 -25.65
CA SER A 684 6.22 -52.35 -25.88
C SER A 684 6.46 -50.92 -26.35
N ASP A 685 7.55 -50.32 -25.89
CA ASP A 685 7.97 -48.97 -26.31
C ASP A 685 8.39 -48.97 -27.78
N ILE A 686 7.87 -48.00 -28.55
CA ILE A 686 8.28 -47.77 -29.93
C ILE A 686 9.28 -46.60 -30.01
N VAL A 687 8.97 -45.50 -29.32
CA VAL A 687 9.75 -44.27 -29.36
C VAL A 687 9.46 -43.39 -28.13
N PHE A 688 10.44 -42.57 -27.74
CA PHE A 688 10.25 -41.48 -26.79
C PHE A 688 10.21 -40.13 -27.53
N VAL A 689 9.22 -39.30 -27.22
CA VAL A 689 9.06 -37.95 -27.78
C VAL A 689 9.20 -36.92 -26.66
N GLU A 690 10.20 -36.03 -26.77
CA GLU A 690 10.47 -35.00 -25.77
C GLU A 690 9.28 -34.05 -25.59
N GLY A 691 8.94 -33.77 -24.32
CA GLY A 691 7.93 -32.79 -23.94
C GLY A 691 8.44 -31.36 -23.96
N LYS A 692 7.62 -30.41 -23.51
CA LYS A 692 8.00 -28.99 -23.36
C LYS A 692 8.37 -28.59 -21.93
N GLY A 693 8.49 -29.54 -21.01
CA GLY A 693 8.73 -29.27 -19.59
C GLY A 693 7.49 -28.73 -18.91
N THR A 694 7.53 -27.47 -18.48
CA THR A 694 6.37 -26.77 -17.92
C THR A 694 5.85 -25.73 -18.91
N SER A 695 4.61 -25.92 -19.39
CA SER A 695 3.93 -25.05 -20.34
C SER A 695 2.44 -24.98 -20.02
N THR A 696 1.88 -23.77 -19.97
CA THR A 696 0.42 -23.55 -19.89
C THR A 696 -0.23 -23.41 -21.26
N GLU A 697 0.57 -23.45 -22.34
CA GLU A 697 0.11 -23.34 -23.72
C GLU A 697 -0.18 -24.72 -24.30
N LYS A 698 -1.24 -24.82 -25.09
CA LYS A 698 -1.63 -26.08 -25.73
C LYS A 698 -0.57 -26.57 -26.70
N GLN A 699 -0.03 -27.77 -26.48
CA GLN A 699 0.96 -28.37 -27.36
C GLN A 699 0.34 -29.44 -28.26
N TYR A 700 0.95 -29.64 -29.43
CA TYR A 700 0.52 -30.62 -30.41
C TYR A 700 1.69 -31.51 -30.81
N TYR A 701 1.43 -32.81 -30.82
CA TYR A 701 2.43 -33.82 -31.11
C TYR A 701 1.91 -34.78 -32.18
N ARG A 702 2.85 -35.31 -32.97
CA ARG A 702 2.57 -36.25 -34.05
C ARG A 702 3.70 -37.24 -34.21
N PHE A 703 3.34 -38.51 -34.35
CA PHE A 703 4.25 -39.61 -34.68
C PHE A 703 3.63 -40.53 -35.74
N ILE A 704 4.46 -41.18 -36.56
CA ILE A 704 4.03 -42.18 -37.54
C ILE A 704 4.70 -43.51 -37.22
N ASP A 705 3.91 -44.54 -36.90
CA ASP A 705 4.37 -45.92 -36.88
C ASP A 705 4.35 -46.48 -38.31
N ASN A 706 5.52 -46.67 -38.91
CA ASN A 706 5.69 -47.18 -40.27
C ASN A 706 5.68 -48.72 -40.36
N ALA A 707 5.65 -49.41 -39.22
CA ALA A 707 5.67 -50.87 -39.17
C ALA A 707 4.60 -51.41 -38.20
N PRO A 708 3.32 -50.99 -38.32
CA PRO A 708 2.24 -51.56 -37.53
C PRO A 708 2.05 -53.03 -37.91
N VAL A 709 1.54 -53.83 -36.98
CA VAL A 709 1.20 -55.23 -37.28
C VAL A 709 -0.07 -55.30 -38.13
N SER A 710 -0.24 -56.38 -38.89
CA SER A 710 -1.49 -56.61 -39.62
C SER A 710 -2.61 -56.95 -38.64
N GLY A 711 -3.80 -56.39 -38.84
CA GLY A 711 -4.93 -56.49 -37.90
C GLY A 711 -4.92 -55.38 -36.84
N LYS A 712 -5.48 -55.68 -35.67
CA LYS A 712 -5.62 -54.70 -34.57
C LYS A 712 -4.27 -54.31 -33.97
N ASN A 713 -4.04 -53.01 -33.86
CA ASN A 713 -2.96 -52.38 -33.12
C ASN A 713 -3.56 -51.50 -32.03
N TYR A 714 -3.00 -51.57 -30.83
CA TYR A 714 -3.39 -50.77 -29.68
C TYR A 714 -2.24 -49.86 -29.29
N TYR A 715 -2.52 -48.57 -29.07
CA TYR A 715 -1.52 -47.58 -28.69
C TYR A 715 -1.90 -46.89 -27.38
N ARG A 716 -0.90 -46.54 -26.58
CA ARG A 716 -1.04 -45.63 -25.44
C ARG A 716 0.20 -44.77 -25.27
N LEU A 717 0.06 -43.66 -24.58
CA LEU A 717 1.17 -42.82 -24.14
C LEU A 717 1.52 -43.18 -22.69
N SER A 718 2.81 -43.30 -22.41
CA SER A 718 3.37 -43.34 -21.07
C SER A 718 4.18 -42.06 -20.88
N GLN A 719 3.53 -41.05 -20.31
CA GLN A 719 4.10 -39.74 -19.99
C GLN A 719 5.12 -39.89 -18.85
N VAL A 720 6.28 -39.22 -19.00
CA VAL A 720 7.42 -39.30 -18.07
C VAL A 720 7.75 -37.88 -17.60
N ASP A 721 7.75 -37.68 -16.28
CA ASP A 721 8.19 -36.43 -15.66
C ASP A 721 9.73 -36.38 -15.49
N PHE A 722 10.32 -35.20 -15.28
CA PHE A 722 11.77 -35.09 -15.01
C PHE A 722 12.21 -35.76 -13.70
N ASP A 723 11.27 -36.02 -12.77
CA ASP A 723 11.52 -36.78 -11.54
C ASP A 723 11.37 -38.30 -11.72
N GLY A 724 11.00 -38.75 -12.92
CA GLY A 724 10.82 -40.17 -13.27
C GLY A 724 9.42 -40.73 -13.00
N THR A 725 8.47 -39.91 -12.54
CA THR A 725 7.07 -40.31 -12.39
C THR A 725 6.46 -40.65 -13.76
N ILE A 726 5.60 -41.66 -13.80
CA ILE A 726 4.99 -42.16 -15.05
C ILE A 726 3.47 -42.16 -14.97
N ASN A 727 2.81 -41.49 -15.93
CA ASN A 727 1.35 -41.49 -16.10
C ASN A 727 0.95 -42.05 -17.47
N LYS A 728 -0.07 -42.91 -17.51
CA LYS A 728 -0.50 -43.59 -18.76
C LYS A 728 -1.83 -43.06 -19.27
N SER A 729 -1.93 -42.86 -20.58
CA SER A 729 -3.17 -42.47 -21.25
C SER A 729 -4.15 -43.64 -21.38
N ASN A 730 -5.36 -43.34 -21.85
CA ASN A 730 -6.25 -44.35 -22.41
C ASN A 730 -5.61 -45.04 -23.63
N ILE A 731 -6.09 -46.25 -23.94
CA ILE A 731 -5.68 -47.01 -25.11
C ILE A 731 -6.55 -46.62 -26.31
N VAL A 732 -5.93 -46.43 -27.47
CA VAL A 732 -6.61 -46.25 -28.76
C VAL A 732 -6.34 -47.44 -29.67
N GLU A 733 -7.38 -47.92 -30.35
CA GLU A 733 -7.33 -49.08 -31.25
C GLU A 733 -7.39 -48.61 -32.72
N VAL A 734 -6.60 -49.24 -33.58
CA VAL A 734 -6.64 -49.05 -35.02
C VAL A 734 -6.42 -50.39 -35.73
N ASP A 735 -7.19 -50.64 -36.79
CA ASP A 735 -7.07 -51.84 -37.62
C ASP A 735 -6.31 -51.52 -38.92
N ILE A 736 -5.35 -52.36 -39.28
CA ILE A 736 -4.55 -52.25 -40.50
C ILE A 736 -4.88 -53.43 -41.42
N GLU A 737 -5.65 -53.15 -42.47
CA GLU A 737 -5.99 -54.10 -43.51
C GLU A 737 -4.87 -54.19 -44.57
N ARG A 738 -3.87 -55.04 -44.32
CA ARG A 738 -2.92 -55.43 -45.39
C ARG A 738 -3.49 -56.61 -46.19
N PRO A 739 -3.46 -56.57 -47.53
CA PRO A 739 -3.85 -57.74 -48.29
C PRO A 739 -2.83 -58.88 -48.14
N MET A 740 -3.29 -60.02 -47.64
CA MET A 740 -2.45 -61.15 -47.24
C MET A 740 -2.19 -62.18 -48.35
N THR A 741 -2.74 -61.98 -49.56
CA THR A 741 -2.69 -62.97 -50.64
C THR A 741 -2.12 -62.39 -51.93
N TYR A 742 -1.36 -63.22 -52.63
CA TYR A 742 -1.01 -62.95 -54.02
C TYR A 742 -2.17 -63.38 -54.92
N SER A 743 -2.50 -62.58 -55.93
CA SER A 743 -3.53 -62.93 -56.91
C SER A 743 -3.20 -62.41 -58.29
N LEU A 744 -3.61 -63.13 -59.33
CA LEU A 744 -3.56 -62.70 -60.73
C LEU A 744 -4.97 -62.77 -61.29
N GLU A 745 -5.53 -61.63 -61.69
CA GLU A 745 -6.88 -61.55 -62.23
C GLU A 745 -6.91 -61.92 -63.72
N GLN A 746 -8.11 -62.27 -64.18
CA GLN A 746 -8.36 -62.45 -65.60
C GLN A 746 -8.27 -61.10 -66.33
N ASN A 747 -7.53 -61.05 -67.43
CA ASN A 747 -7.36 -59.83 -68.21
C ASN A 747 -8.72 -59.36 -68.76
N HIS A 748 -8.93 -58.05 -68.85
CA HIS A 748 -10.16 -57.47 -69.40
C HIS A 748 -9.83 -56.34 -70.39
N PRO A 749 -10.45 -56.33 -71.60
CA PRO A 749 -11.35 -57.37 -72.15
C PRO A 749 -10.63 -58.70 -72.50
N ASN A 750 -11.37 -59.81 -72.60
CA ASN A 750 -10.86 -61.08 -73.13
C ASN A 750 -12.00 -61.86 -73.84
N PRO A 751 -11.98 -62.07 -75.18
CA PRO A 751 -10.92 -61.72 -76.14
C PRO A 751 -10.65 -60.20 -76.26
N PHE A 752 -9.44 -59.82 -76.64
CA PHE A 752 -9.02 -58.41 -76.77
C PHE A 752 -8.44 -58.10 -78.16
N ASN A 753 -8.47 -56.82 -78.56
CA ASN A 753 -7.87 -56.30 -79.79
C ASN A 753 -7.67 -54.76 -79.73
N PRO A 754 -6.46 -54.20 -79.91
CA PRO A 754 -5.17 -54.87 -79.74
C PRO A 754 -4.69 -54.86 -78.28
N SER A 755 -5.38 -54.20 -77.33
CA SER A 755 -4.94 -54.10 -75.92
C SER A 755 -5.93 -54.60 -74.87
N THR A 756 -5.39 -54.99 -73.70
CA THR A 756 -6.11 -55.47 -72.51
C THR A 756 -5.39 -55.04 -71.24
N THR A 757 -6.11 -54.94 -70.13
CA THR A 757 -5.52 -54.70 -68.80
C THR A 757 -5.40 -55.99 -68.00
N ILE A 758 -4.30 -56.17 -67.28
CA ILE A 758 -4.04 -57.27 -66.35
C ILE A 758 -3.85 -56.69 -64.95
N ASN A 759 -4.72 -57.08 -64.02
CA ASN A 759 -4.61 -56.70 -62.61
C ASN A 759 -4.01 -57.85 -61.79
N TYR A 760 -3.20 -57.52 -60.79
CA TYR A 760 -2.64 -58.48 -59.85
C TYR A 760 -2.37 -57.85 -58.48
N GLN A 761 -2.20 -58.69 -57.47
CA GLN A 761 -1.99 -58.29 -56.09
C GLN A 761 -0.78 -58.98 -55.49
N LEU A 762 -0.02 -58.24 -54.69
CA LEU A 762 1.17 -58.70 -53.99
C LEU A 762 0.96 -58.65 -52.48
N ALA A 763 1.19 -59.77 -51.79
CA ALA A 763 1.06 -59.85 -50.33
C ALA A 763 2.25 -59.24 -49.57
N LYS A 764 3.42 -59.12 -50.22
CA LYS A 764 4.66 -58.55 -49.67
C LYS A 764 5.42 -57.82 -50.77
N ASP A 765 6.31 -56.91 -50.37
CA ASP A 765 7.30 -56.29 -51.26
C ASP A 765 8.20 -57.36 -51.86
N GLY A 766 8.58 -57.23 -53.13
CA GLY A 766 9.56 -58.10 -53.76
C GLY A 766 9.64 -57.99 -55.28
N PHE A 767 10.57 -58.74 -55.86
CA PHE A 767 10.77 -58.81 -57.31
C PHE A 767 9.60 -59.51 -58.00
N VAL A 768 9.02 -58.85 -59.00
CA VAL A 768 7.87 -59.34 -59.77
C VAL A 768 8.22 -59.47 -61.25
N SER A 769 7.86 -60.62 -61.82
CA SER A 769 7.94 -60.92 -63.25
C SER A 769 6.53 -61.23 -63.79
N LEU A 770 6.01 -60.42 -64.71
CA LEU A 770 4.77 -60.67 -65.45
C LEU A 770 5.09 -60.79 -66.94
N LYS A 771 4.94 -61.99 -67.51
CA LYS A 771 5.33 -62.30 -68.89
C LYS A 771 4.20 -62.96 -69.66
N VAL A 772 4.21 -62.81 -70.99
CA VAL A 772 3.23 -63.39 -71.92
C VAL A 772 3.93 -64.41 -72.82
N TYR A 773 3.31 -65.58 -73.03
CA TYR A 773 3.81 -66.72 -73.79
C TYR A 773 2.78 -67.18 -74.85
N ASP A 774 3.26 -67.72 -75.97
CA ASP A 774 2.43 -68.41 -76.96
C ASP A 774 2.11 -69.87 -76.55
N ILE A 775 1.28 -70.57 -77.35
CA ILE A 775 0.82 -71.93 -77.02
C ILE A 775 1.93 -73.00 -76.96
N ILE A 776 3.11 -72.72 -77.52
CA ILE A 776 4.27 -73.60 -77.45
C ILE A 776 5.26 -73.19 -76.33
N GLY A 777 4.90 -72.20 -75.52
CA GLY A 777 5.67 -71.74 -74.36
C GLY A 777 6.78 -70.74 -74.66
N ARG A 778 6.82 -70.15 -75.86
CA ARG A 778 7.80 -69.11 -76.19
C ARG A 778 7.33 -67.77 -75.64
N GLU A 779 8.22 -67.07 -74.92
CA GLU A 779 7.97 -65.71 -74.41
C GLU A 779 7.78 -64.73 -75.58
N VAL A 780 6.64 -64.03 -75.60
CA VAL A 780 6.30 -63.04 -76.63
C VAL A 780 6.30 -61.61 -76.10
N ALA A 781 6.18 -61.41 -74.79
CA ALA A 781 6.34 -60.10 -74.14
C ALA A 781 6.68 -60.24 -72.64
N SER A 782 7.42 -59.28 -72.11
CA SER A 782 7.64 -59.08 -70.66
C SER A 782 7.03 -57.75 -70.25
N LEU A 783 6.00 -57.80 -69.40
CA LEU A 783 5.21 -56.63 -68.99
C LEU A 783 5.73 -55.99 -67.70
N VAL A 784 6.25 -56.81 -66.80
CA VAL A 784 6.87 -56.38 -65.53
C VAL A 784 8.06 -57.28 -65.26
N ASN A 785 9.18 -56.69 -64.83
CA ASN A 785 10.38 -57.42 -64.42
C ASN A 785 11.24 -56.55 -63.48
N ARG A 786 10.71 -56.23 -62.29
CA ARG A 786 11.34 -55.31 -61.32
C ARG A 786 10.82 -55.51 -59.89
N GLU A 787 11.49 -54.90 -58.92
CA GLU A 787 11.00 -54.77 -57.54
C GLU A 787 9.69 -53.97 -57.47
N MET A 788 8.72 -54.47 -56.70
CA MET A 788 7.42 -53.84 -56.50
C MET A 788 6.99 -53.91 -55.03
N LYS A 789 6.22 -52.90 -54.58
CA LYS A 789 5.64 -52.83 -53.23
C LYS A 789 4.40 -53.73 -53.11
N ALA A 790 4.13 -54.24 -51.90
CA ALA A 790 2.89 -54.94 -51.57
C ALA A 790 1.66 -54.06 -51.92
N GLY A 791 0.58 -54.68 -52.38
CA GLY A 791 -0.63 -53.96 -52.81
C GLY A 791 -1.18 -54.43 -54.15
N LYS A 792 -2.18 -53.70 -54.67
CA LYS A 792 -2.82 -53.97 -55.96
C LYS A 792 -2.11 -53.22 -57.08
N HIS A 793 -1.90 -53.89 -58.21
CA HIS A 793 -1.19 -53.38 -59.38
C HIS A 793 -1.97 -53.67 -60.66
N SER A 794 -1.76 -52.84 -61.69
CA SER A 794 -2.44 -52.95 -62.98
C SER A 794 -1.47 -52.62 -64.11
N VAL A 795 -1.47 -53.43 -65.17
CA VAL A 795 -0.58 -53.28 -66.33
C VAL A 795 -1.35 -53.50 -67.63
N GLU A 796 -1.16 -52.61 -68.61
CA GLU A 796 -1.72 -52.76 -69.95
C GLU A 796 -0.81 -53.61 -70.84
N PHE A 797 -1.40 -54.55 -71.57
CA PHE A 797 -0.74 -55.32 -72.62
C PHE A 797 -1.31 -54.95 -73.97
N ASN A 798 -0.45 -54.56 -74.93
CA ASN A 798 -0.83 -54.19 -76.28
C ASN A 798 -0.11 -55.09 -77.31
N ALA A 799 -0.89 -55.79 -78.14
CA ALA A 799 -0.44 -56.80 -79.10
C ALA A 799 -0.34 -56.31 -80.57
N SER A 800 -0.20 -55.00 -80.77
CA SER A 800 -0.11 -54.39 -82.12
C SER A 800 1.09 -54.89 -82.96
N ASN A 801 2.16 -55.37 -82.32
CA ASN A 801 3.44 -55.70 -82.96
C ASN A 801 3.51 -57.14 -83.51
N ASN A 802 2.72 -57.45 -84.55
CA ASN A 802 2.79 -58.71 -85.33
C ASN A 802 2.45 -60.04 -84.59
N LEU A 803 1.77 -60.01 -83.43
CA LEU A 803 1.18 -61.23 -82.86
C LEU A 803 -0.04 -61.68 -83.69
N ALA A 804 -0.14 -62.98 -84.00
CA ALA A 804 -1.26 -63.54 -84.74
C ALA A 804 -2.49 -63.70 -83.83
N SER A 805 -3.71 -63.66 -84.40
CA SER A 805 -4.92 -64.04 -83.65
C SER A 805 -4.76 -65.44 -83.07
N GLY A 806 -5.02 -65.62 -81.78
CA GLY A 806 -4.71 -66.88 -81.11
C GLY A 806 -4.83 -66.82 -79.59
N THR A 807 -4.59 -67.97 -78.98
CA THR A 807 -4.53 -68.11 -77.51
C THR A 807 -3.09 -67.91 -77.04
N TYR A 808 -2.94 -67.10 -75.99
CA TYR A 808 -1.71 -66.83 -75.27
C TYR A 808 -1.92 -67.05 -73.77
N PHE A 809 -0.83 -67.16 -73.02
CA PHE A 809 -0.85 -67.29 -71.57
C PHE A 809 0.02 -66.20 -70.95
N TYR A 810 -0.41 -65.63 -69.83
CA TYR A 810 0.41 -64.72 -69.05
C TYR A 810 0.65 -65.27 -67.66
N GLU A 811 1.89 -65.18 -67.21
CA GLU A 811 2.38 -65.71 -65.94
C GLU A 811 2.85 -64.56 -65.06
N LEU A 812 2.31 -64.49 -63.84
CA LEU A 812 2.84 -63.66 -62.77
C LEU A 812 3.69 -64.52 -61.84
N LYS A 813 4.92 -64.10 -61.60
CA LYS A 813 5.81 -64.67 -60.59
C LYS A 813 6.27 -63.60 -59.60
N ALA A 814 6.05 -63.84 -58.31
CA ALA A 814 6.49 -62.97 -57.21
C ALA A 814 6.90 -63.83 -56.01
N GLY A 815 8.21 -63.93 -55.75
CA GLY A 815 8.77 -64.92 -54.81
C GLY A 815 8.39 -66.36 -55.21
N ASP A 816 7.78 -67.10 -54.30
CA ASP A 816 7.29 -68.47 -54.53
C ASP A 816 5.92 -68.53 -55.22
N PHE A 817 5.21 -67.41 -55.34
CA PHE A 817 3.92 -67.37 -56.01
C PHE A 817 4.09 -67.37 -57.54
N VAL A 818 3.45 -68.33 -58.21
CA VAL A 818 3.33 -68.39 -59.66
C VAL A 818 1.87 -68.59 -60.03
N SER A 819 1.33 -67.75 -60.91
CA SER A 819 -0.03 -67.89 -61.43
C SER A 819 -0.07 -67.63 -62.92
N ILE A 820 -0.78 -68.48 -63.66
CA ILE A 820 -0.91 -68.41 -65.12
C ILE A 820 -2.38 -68.26 -65.48
N LYS A 821 -2.67 -67.35 -66.41
CA LYS A 821 -4.02 -67.12 -66.96
C LYS A 821 -3.96 -67.07 -68.48
N LYS A 822 -5.09 -67.41 -69.11
CA LYS A 822 -5.24 -67.46 -70.57
C LYS A 822 -5.78 -66.14 -71.09
N LEU A 823 -5.18 -65.57 -72.13
CA LEU A 823 -5.73 -64.44 -72.90
C LEU A 823 -5.88 -64.81 -74.39
N VAL A 824 -6.92 -64.28 -75.04
CA VAL A 824 -7.27 -64.58 -76.44
C VAL A 824 -7.20 -63.29 -77.25
N LEU A 825 -6.27 -63.22 -78.20
CA LEU A 825 -6.14 -62.11 -79.14
C LEU A 825 -7.00 -62.41 -80.37
N MET A 826 -7.88 -61.48 -80.74
CA MET A 826 -8.78 -61.61 -81.90
C MET A 826 -8.63 -60.40 -82.82
N LYS A 827 -7.76 -60.50 -83.84
CA LYS A 827 -7.61 -59.50 -84.90
C LYS A 827 -8.65 -59.63 -85.99
#